data_AF-A0A356L7Q6-F1
#
_entry.id   AF-A0A356L7Q6-F1
#
_cell.length_a   1.000
_cell.length_b   1.000
_cell.length_c   1.000
_cell.angle_alpha   90.00
_cell.angle_beta   90.00
_cell.angle_gamma   90.00
#
_symmetry.space_group_name_H-M   'P 1'
#
loop_
_entity.id
_entity.type
_entity.pdbx_description
1 polymer ?
#
loop_
_entity_poly.entity_id
_entity_poly.type
_entity_poly.pdbx_seq_one_letter_code
_entity_poly.pdbx_strand_id
1 'polypeptide(L)'
;MSVKMNEFLLQYYKQLRFNNMPAEVRAQFNVYLKADDFRGHMKDWKKELMTNGANNPIPDPTEVNGAWELSDAEWEKLFRAFQDAFRAMDADKKSFKDNKDANDFLNEYFGDLRLFSNGVASNDAEQEIQGNFKTFLENNRQVLEVAFKQWGLTNGDFSYSDLMGGIRDKKYNTSPKFQQKIKDVAQYVAYYMRQPDFVNSLGPNAQLNLPNFEKVEKGFDDDQIDPLKLDYFKRNHRDLLDTLNKKSKVYNVFKTYDKGKISKPLDEAKEKVNYDSKESDDYVPPKRDDELTPWQQLSKNIGDTWSDYMDKYTKLRGDRLYMSDSAKAIVKALDDKKVKMKPTDGLGKLVENTDAIKTNLLYKSPTATKHFEWMAKTLKELQSTMPKAFNGALQNGRQMRALVSELIMTAVRDGKMDEAKSAMEVLSVIHYGYTTSKIMDALGKENLTVFSDGKLSWNKNQGVQFVTNAMDKSIKWAFMAVGYGITIAGNAYNLRGSKFNQATGRMKKAHDDFVQKNDDEKNKKIAERNIENPLAQQRIQAEQNVMAQTGITDATYAQHEQAYNTADADAKQKLTAMNDADKRLKDANKKLESYDDLEQQIQSAKQASAKMQQDLQQLKNALNDPNTYNGMPPQVANAVAVDIQRQITDLTQQDNDLKKSLSQLNKSQQNLLTNPDIQNALNNRPTYQTNFNAAQASYKAAQQRADQLGDPVHKFKNAKDRVDEWNSQIDKRNAEIDNWDDKHNDKFQELMAYWDFLETGRNLHIGKLHSWTPGSEEEKQKNFNGSALFQQYLAAYGRVA
;
A
#
# COMPACT_ATOMS: atom_id res chain seq x y z
N MET A 1 40.55 1.69 37.72
CA MET A 1 39.27 1.04 37.34
C MET A 1 39.30 0.92 35.84
N SER A 2 39.20 -0.30 35.29
CA SER A 2 39.18 -0.48 33.84
C SER A 2 37.87 0.04 33.24
N VAL A 3 37.95 0.65 32.07
CA VAL A 3 36.78 1.19 31.35
C VAL A 3 36.15 0.11 30.46
N LYS A 4 34.88 0.30 30.09
CA LYS A 4 34.20 -0.61 29.16
C LYS A 4 34.59 -0.31 27.71
N MET A 5 34.63 -1.32 26.85
CA MET A 5 34.96 -1.19 25.42
C MET A 5 34.17 -0.06 24.73
N ASN A 6 32.85 0.02 24.95
CA ASN A 6 32.01 1.03 24.30
C ASN A 6 32.32 2.46 24.75
N GLU A 7 32.65 2.65 26.03
CA GLU A 7 33.02 3.95 26.60
C GLU A 7 34.36 4.42 26.04
N PHE A 8 35.34 3.50 25.99
CA PHE A 8 36.62 3.73 25.33
C PHE A 8 36.45 4.11 23.85
N LEU A 9 35.71 3.32 23.07
CA LEU A 9 35.52 3.55 21.64
C LEU A 9 34.85 4.91 21.37
N LEU A 10 33.81 5.25 22.13
CA LEU A 10 33.13 6.54 21.99
C LEU A 10 34.09 7.70 22.25
N GLN A 11 34.86 7.66 23.33
CA GLN A 11 35.81 8.72 23.63
C GLN A 11 36.97 8.75 22.62
N TYR A 12 37.49 7.60 22.21
CA TYR A 12 38.53 7.47 21.20
C TYR A 12 38.13 8.21 19.93
N TYR A 13 36.93 7.94 19.42
CA TYR A 13 36.43 8.57 18.19
C TYR A 13 36.08 10.06 18.36
N LYS A 14 35.52 10.48 19.51
CA LYS A 14 35.32 11.90 19.82
C LYS A 14 36.66 12.65 19.79
N GLN A 15 37.68 12.14 20.49
CA GLN A 15 39.00 12.76 20.57
C GLN A 15 39.71 12.73 19.21
N LEU A 16 39.63 11.62 18.47
CA LEU A 16 40.22 11.49 17.14
C LEU A 16 39.62 12.51 16.16
N ARG A 17 38.29 12.67 16.15
CA ARG A 17 37.61 13.64 15.27
C ARG A 17 37.87 15.08 15.69
N PHE A 18 37.90 15.35 16.99
CA PHE A 18 38.25 16.67 17.51
C PHE A 18 39.70 17.02 17.16
N ASN A 19 40.68 16.16 17.48
CA ASN A 19 42.10 16.42 17.23
C ASN A 19 42.43 16.61 15.74
N ASN A 20 41.69 15.92 14.85
CA ASN A 20 41.83 16.05 13.40
C ASN A 20 40.85 17.05 12.76
N MET A 21 40.29 17.98 13.54
CA MET A 21 39.47 19.07 13.02
C MET A 21 40.22 19.88 11.95
N PRO A 22 39.60 20.21 10.79
CA PRO A 22 40.22 21.02 9.75
C PRO A 22 40.78 22.33 10.31
N ALA A 23 41.91 22.79 9.77
CA ALA A 23 42.64 23.94 10.31
C ALA A 23 41.77 25.21 10.35
N GLU A 24 40.91 25.40 9.36
CA GLU A 24 39.99 26.54 9.26
C GLU A 24 38.92 26.52 10.34
N VAL A 25 38.34 25.35 10.61
CA VAL A 25 37.33 25.14 11.66
C VAL A 25 37.98 25.24 13.04
N ARG A 26 39.21 24.71 13.19
CA ARG A 26 40.00 24.81 14.42
C ARG A 26 40.34 26.27 14.75
N ALA A 27 40.69 27.07 13.75
CA ALA A 27 40.93 28.49 13.94
C ALA A 27 39.68 29.21 14.45
N GLN A 28 38.51 28.90 13.90
CA GLN A 28 37.22 29.45 14.36
C GLN A 28 36.92 29.03 15.80
N PHE A 29 37.06 27.75 16.13
CA PHE A 29 36.87 27.24 17.49
C PHE A 29 37.79 27.94 18.50
N ASN A 30 39.05 28.16 18.14
CA ASN A 30 40.03 28.83 19.01
C ASN A 30 39.65 30.30 19.31
N VAL A 31 38.90 30.98 18.44
CA VAL A 31 38.38 32.33 18.70
C VAL A 31 37.32 32.30 19.80
N TYR A 32 36.42 31.32 19.77
CA TYR A 32 35.42 31.12 20.84
C TYR A 32 36.08 30.68 22.15
N LEU A 33 37.08 29.79 22.09
CA LEU A 33 37.86 29.34 23.25
C LEU A 33 38.59 30.48 23.98
N LYS A 34 39.19 31.42 23.24
CA LYS A 34 39.85 32.60 23.84
C LYS A 34 38.87 33.56 24.52
N ALA A 35 37.63 33.63 24.03
CA ALA A 35 36.59 34.52 24.54
C ALA A 35 35.67 33.87 25.59
N ASP A 36 35.86 32.58 25.88
CA ASP A 36 34.97 31.73 26.69
C ASP A 36 33.49 31.79 26.27
N ASP A 37 33.23 31.98 24.98
CA ASP A 37 31.90 32.24 24.41
C ASP A 37 31.36 30.98 23.69
N PHE A 38 31.05 29.94 24.44
CA PHE A 38 30.64 28.65 23.90
C PHE A 38 29.11 28.49 23.78
N ARG A 39 28.66 27.86 22.69
CA ARG A 39 27.26 27.45 22.43
C ARG A 39 27.17 25.92 22.28
N GLY A 40 25.98 25.35 22.51
CA GLY A 40 25.72 23.92 22.28
C GLY A 40 26.68 22.98 23.05
N HIS A 41 27.07 21.87 22.42
CA HIS A 41 27.99 20.90 23.02
C HIS A 41 29.47 21.33 23.00
N MET A 42 29.81 22.53 22.46
CA MET A 42 31.19 23.04 22.55
C MET A 42 31.64 23.26 24.00
N LYS A 43 30.70 23.50 24.93
CA LYS A 43 30.99 23.53 26.37
C LYS A 43 31.46 22.17 26.88
N ASP A 44 30.82 21.10 26.40
CA ASP A 44 31.17 19.73 26.74
C ASP A 44 32.53 19.36 26.12
N TRP A 45 32.84 19.85 24.91
CA TRP A 45 34.15 19.64 24.28
C TRP A 45 35.30 20.25 25.08
N LYS A 46 35.15 21.49 25.58
CA LYS A 46 36.16 22.12 26.45
C LYS A 46 36.40 21.30 27.71
N LYS A 47 35.35 20.70 28.27
CA LYS A 47 35.41 19.93 29.52
C LYS A 47 35.96 18.51 29.31
N GLU A 48 35.57 17.85 28.22
CA GLU A 48 35.82 16.42 28.00
C GLU A 48 37.01 16.15 27.06
N LEU A 49 37.32 17.06 26.13
CA LEU A 49 38.29 16.85 25.04
C LEU A 49 39.52 17.75 25.14
N MET A 50 39.57 18.65 26.13
CA MET A 50 40.67 19.59 26.36
C MET A 50 41.04 19.69 27.84
N THR A 51 42.31 19.97 28.11
CA THR A 51 42.84 20.29 29.45
C THR A 51 43.74 21.50 29.35
N ASN A 52 43.53 22.52 30.19
CA ASN A 52 44.32 23.76 30.19
C ASN A 52 44.44 24.46 28.82
N GLY A 53 43.40 24.34 27.98
CA GLY A 53 43.39 24.95 26.63
C GLY A 53 44.17 24.15 25.58
N ALA A 54 44.78 23.01 25.93
CA ALA A 54 45.36 22.06 24.99
C ALA A 54 44.41 20.90 24.71
N ASN A 55 44.48 20.33 23.51
CA ASN A 55 43.75 19.10 23.17
C ASN A 55 44.24 17.94 24.04
N ASN A 56 43.32 17.13 24.54
CA ASN A 56 43.67 15.90 25.23
C ASN A 56 44.32 14.90 24.24
N PRO A 57 45.26 14.05 24.72
CA PRO A 57 45.80 12.97 23.90
C PRO A 57 44.70 11.98 23.52
N ILE A 58 44.90 11.24 22.42
CA ILE A 58 44.00 10.14 22.03
C ILE A 58 44.01 9.12 23.18
N PRO A 59 42.83 8.67 23.67
CA PRO A 59 42.74 7.63 24.69
C PRO A 59 43.62 6.42 24.37
N ASP A 60 44.45 6.01 25.33
CA ASP A 60 45.29 4.82 25.20
C ASP A 60 44.78 3.70 26.11
N PRO A 61 44.23 2.61 25.54
CA PRO A 61 43.72 1.50 26.32
C PRO A 61 44.79 0.52 26.81
N THR A 62 46.05 0.72 26.41
CA THR A 62 47.18 -0.16 26.75
C THR A 62 47.99 0.32 27.95
N GLU A 63 47.75 1.56 28.42
CA GLU A 63 48.46 2.13 29.57
C GLU A 63 47.97 1.52 30.88
N VAL A 64 48.86 0.81 31.58
CA VAL A 64 48.56 0.15 32.85
C VAL A 64 48.25 1.20 33.92
N ASN A 65 47.10 1.09 34.58
CA ASN A 65 46.51 2.09 35.49
C ASN A 65 46.16 3.44 34.82
N GLY A 66 46.13 3.50 33.48
CA GLY A 66 45.70 4.67 32.72
C GLY A 66 44.19 4.92 32.87
N ALA A 67 43.76 6.15 32.58
CA ALA A 67 42.35 6.55 32.68
C ALA A 67 41.41 5.78 31.73
N TRP A 68 41.97 5.16 30.69
CA TRP A 68 41.26 4.44 29.63
C TRP A 68 41.67 2.97 29.50
N GLU A 69 42.36 2.41 30.50
CA GLU A 69 42.81 1.03 30.50
C GLU A 69 41.65 0.05 30.28
N LEU A 70 41.77 -0.81 29.27
CA LEU A 70 40.86 -1.94 29.05
C LEU A 70 41.37 -3.17 29.78
N SER A 71 40.48 -3.87 30.49
CA SER A 71 40.81 -5.20 31.04
C SER A 71 40.98 -6.23 29.92
N ASP A 72 41.65 -7.34 30.20
CA ASP A 72 41.83 -8.42 29.21
C ASP A 72 40.50 -8.90 28.62
N ALA A 73 39.47 -9.04 29.45
CA ALA A 73 38.13 -9.41 28.98
C ALA A 73 37.52 -8.39 28.00
N GLU A 74 37.77 -7.09 28.19
CA GLU A 74 37.31 -6.05 27.25
C GLU A 74 38.15 -6.01 25.97
N TRP A 75 39.45 -6.33 26.06
CA TRP A 75 40.31 -6.53 24.89
C TRP A 75 39.85 -7.70 24.02
N GLU A 76 39.50 -8.82 24.64
CA GLU A 76 38.94 -9.98 23.94
C GLU A 76 37.61 -9.64 23.27
N LYS A 77 36.74 -8.86 23.92
CA LYS A 77 35.49 -8.38 23.32
C LYS A 77 35.75 -7.55 22.07
N LEU A 78 36.70 -6.62 22.12
CA LEU A 78 37.06 -5.78 20.98
C LEU A 78 37.67 -6.62 19.85
N PHE A 79 38.55 -7.56 20.17
CA PHE A 79 39.13 -8.49 19.20
C PHE A 79 38.03 -9.29 18.50
N ARG A 80 37.11 -9.90 19.26
CA ARG A 80 36.00 -10.68 18.73
C ARG A 80 35.04 -9.83 17.91
N ALA A 81 34.82 -8.57 18.27
CA ALA A 81 34.00 -7.66 17.47
C ALA A 81 34.56 -7.45 16.06
N PHE A 82 35.87 -7.27 15.91
CA PHE A 82 36.52 -7.22 14.61
C PHE A 82 36.52 -8.57 13.90
N GLN A 83 36.84 -9.65 14.60
CA GLN A 83 36.87 -11.00 14.06
C GLN A 83 35.51 -11.41 13.47
N ASP A 84 34.42 -11.20 14.23
CA ASP A 84 33.05 -11.47 13.80
C ASP A 84 32.68 -10.66 12.56
N ALA A 85 32.99 -9.35 12.57
CA ALA A 85 32.69 -8.45 11.46
C ALA A 85 33.42 -8.88 10.19
N PHE A 86 34.71 -9.21 10.27
CA PHE A 86 35.48 -9.67 9.12
C PHE A 86 35.03 -11.04 8.59
N ARG A 87 34.65 -11.98 9.47
CA ARG A 87 34.05 -13.27 9.06
C ARG A 87 32.77 -13.06 8.27
N ALA A 88 31.89 -12.19 8.76
CA ALA A 88 30.63 -11.86 8.10
C ALA A 88 30.85 -11.11 6.77
N MET A 89 31.81 -10.18 6.74
CA MET A 89 32.23 -9.51 5.51
C MET A 89 32.75 -10.49 4.46
N ASP A 90 33.63 -11.43 4.82
CA ASP A 90 34.15 -12.41 3.85
C ASP A 90 33.06 -13.38 3.35
N ALA A 91 32.13 -13.77 4.23
CA ALA A 91 30.98 -14.59 3.86
C ALA A 91 30.09 -13.91 2.80
N ASP A 92 29.96 -12.59 2.85
CA ASP A 92 29.18 -11.77 1.91
C ASP A 92 30.04 -10.91 0.97
N LYS A 93 31.30 -11.29 0.72
CA LYS A 93 32.26 -10.53 -0.08
C LYS A 93 31.75 -10.16 -1.48
N LYS A 94 30.81 -10.94 -2.03
CA LYS A 94 30.18 -10.67 -3.33
C LYS A 94 29.32 -9.39 -3.31
N SER A 95 28.70 -9.02 -2.19
CA SER A 95 27.78 -7.87 -2.12
C SER A 95 28.50 -6.52 -2.21
N PHE A 96 29.81 -6.49 -1.90
CA PHE A 96 30.66 -5.30 -2.00
C PHE A 96 31.90 -5.51 -2.87
N LYS A 97 31.83 -6.43 -3.85
CA LYS A 97 32.94 -6.75 -4.77
C LYS A 97 33.54 -5.53 -5.50
N ASP A 98 32.72 -4.51 -5.76
CA ASP A 98 33.11 -3.30 -6.50
C ASP A 98 33.75 -2.23 -5.59
N ASN A 99 33.76 -2.45 -4.27
CA ASN A 99 34.40 -1.56 -3.29
C ASN A 99 35.83 -2.03 -2.99
N LYS A 100 36.79 -1.55 -3.80
CA LYS A 100 38.21 -1.93 -3.67
C LYS A 100 38.75 -1.68 -2.26
N ASP A 101 38.49 -0.51 -1.67
CA ASP A 101 39.03 -0.14 -0.35
C ASP A 101 38.55 -1.08 0.76
N ALA A 102 37.28 -1.50 0.72
CA ALA A 102 36.72 -2.44 1.69
C ALA A 102 37.27 -3.86 1.50
N ASN A 103 37.51 -4.28 0.25
CA ASN A 103 38.16 -5.56 -0.03
C ASN A 103 39.62 -5.58 0.40
N ASP A 104 40.37 -4.50 0.15
CA ASP A 104 41.76 -4.38 0.58
C ASP A 104 41.85 -4.40 2.11
N PHE A 105 40.97 -3.67 2.80
CA PHE A 105 40.88 -3.70 4.28
C PHE A 105 40.55 -5.09 4.82
N LEU A 106 39.59 -5.79 4.21
CA LEU A 106 39.27 -7.17 4.59
C LEU A 106 40.48 -8.10 4.37
N ASN A 107 41.09 -8.08 3.19
CA ASN A 107 42.18 -8.99 2.81
C ASN A 107 43.49 -8.73 3.57
N GLU A 108 43.68 -7.50 4.07
CA GLU A 108 44.84 -7.14 4.87
C GLU A 108 44.82 -7.83 6.24
N TYR A 109 43.65 -7.86 6.89
CA TYR A 109 43.51 -8.34 8.26
C TYR A 109 42.84 -9.71 8.39
N PHE A 110 42.13 -10.20 7.37
CA PHE A 110 41.37 -11.46 7.40
C PHE A 110 41.88 -12.47 6.36
N GLY A 111 42.13 -13.70 6.80
CA GLY A 111 42.53 -14.83 5.95
C GLY A 111 43.46 -15.81 6.66
N ASP A 112 43.87 -16.85 5.93
CA ASP A 112 44.84 -17.81 6.44
C ASP A 112 46.16 -17.09 6.77
N LEU A 113 46.68 -17.30 7.98
CA LEU A 113 47.87 -16.63 8.54
C LEU A 113 47.73 -15.12 8.81
N ARG A 114 46.52 -14.54 8.74
CA ARG A 114 46.27 -13.13 9.10
C ARG A 114 45.87 -12.97 10.57
N LEU A 115 45.75 -11.72 10.99
CA LEU A 115 45.37 -11.33 12.36
C LEU A 115 44.02 -11.93 12.75
N PHE A 116 43.05 -11.86 11.85
CA PHE A 116 41.77 -12.53 11.98
C PHE A 116 41.70 -13.67 10.97
N SER A 117 41.09 -14.78 11.37
CA SER A 117 40.90 -15.96 10.53
C SER A 117 39.50 -16.51 10.70
N ASN A 118 39.13 -17.42 9.79
CA ASN A 118 37.91 -18.20 9.95
C ASN A 118 37.95 -18.99 11.26
N GLY A 119 36.77 -19.32 11.80
CA GLY A 119 36.68 -20.17 12.98
C GLY A 119 36.95 -21.62 12.59
N VAL A 120 37.73 -22.33 13.40
CA VAL A 120 37.85 -23.79 13.25
C VAL A 120 36.88 -24.42 14.22
N ALA A 121 36.17 -25.47 13.79
CA ALA A 121 35.29 -26.23 14.66
C ALA A 121 36.08 -26.73 15.88
N SER A 122 35.59 -26.45 17.08
CA SER A 122 36.10 -27.05 18.31
C SER A 122 35.97 -28.57 18.24
N ASN A 123 36.75 -29.31 19.04
CA ASN A 123 36.71 -30.78 19.01
C ASN A 123 35.28 -31.32 19.20
N ASP A 124 34.52 -30.70 20.09
CA ASP A 124 33.12 -31.04 20.37
C ASP A 124 32.21 -30.77 19.17
N ALA A 125 32.38 -29.62 18.52
CA ALA A 125 31.60 -29.25 17.35
C ALA A 125 31.95 -30.11 16.14
N GLU A 126 33.23 -30.41 15.95
CA GLU A 126 33.73 -31.27 14.89
C GLU A 126 33.16 -32.69 15.02
N GLN A 127 33.14 -33.25 16.23
CA GLN A 127 32.51 -34.54 16.50
C GLN A 127 31.00 -34.51 16.25
N GLU A 128 30.32 -33.44 16.65
CA GLU A 128 28.88 -33.31 16.46
C GLU A 128 28.51 -33.15 14.98
N ILE A 129 29.23 -32.28 14.25
CA ILE A 129 29.02 -31.99 12.83
C ILE A 129 29.29 -33.23 11.99
N GLN A 130 30.41 -33.93 12.21
CA GLN A 130 30.75 -35.14 11.45
C GLN A 130 29.99 -36.39 11.91
N GLY A 131 29.43 -36.38 13.12
CA GLY A 131 28.68 -37.47 13.72
C GLY A 131 27.16 -37.31 13.59
N ASN A 132 26.50 -36.99 14.71
CA ASN A 132 25.04 -36.99 14.81
C ASN A 132 24.38 -35.99 13.87
N PHE A 133 24.94 -34.79 13.71
CA PHE A 133 24.34 -33.76 12.86
C PHE A 133 24.31 -34.18 11.39
N LYS A 134 25.44 -34.61 10.84
CA LYS A 134 25.51 -35.17 9.49
C LYS A 134 24.59 -36.38 9.33
N THR A 135 24.61 -37.32 10.28
CA THR A 135 23.79 -38.53 10.22
C THR A 135 22.29 -38.19 10.24
N PHE A 136 21.88 -37.21 11.05
CA PHE A 136 20.51 -36.72 11.10
C PHE A 136 20.08 -36.14 9.75
N LEU A 137 20.92 -35.32 9.11
CA LEU A 137 20.65 -34.78 7.78
C LEU A 137 20.52 -35.90 6.74
N GLU A 138 21.43 -36.88 6.74
CA GLU A 138 21.40 -38.02 5.80
C GLU A 138 20.13 -38.87 5.96
N ASN A 139 19.75 -39.20 7.19
CA ASN A 139 18.60 -40.06 7.48
C ASN A 139 17.25 -39.40 7.14
N ASN A 140 17.17 -38.07 7.26
CA ASN A 140 15.93 -37.31 7.07
C ASN A 140 15.91 -36.54 5.75
N ARG A 141 16.80 -36.88 4.81
CA ARG A 141 17.02 -36.14 3.55
C ARG A 141 15.73 -35.82 2.80
N GLN A 142 14.83 -36.78 2.62
CA GLN A 142 13.63 -36.61 1.79
C GLN A 142 12.74 -35.45 2.26
N VAL A 143 12.64 -35.25 3.57
CA VAL A 143 11.82 -34.21 4.19
C VAL A 143 12.62 -32.91 4.28
N LEU A 144 13.87 -32.99 4.73
CA LEU A 144 14.73 -31.83 4.94
C LEU A 144 15.12 -31.13 3.62
N GLU A 145 15.26 -31.86 2.53
CA GLU A 145 15.58 -31.29 1.22
C GLU A 145 14.45 -30.37 0.72
N VAL A 146 13.19 -30.74 0.96
CA VAL A 146 12.02 -29.90 0.66
C VAL A 146 11.93 -28.72 1.64
N ALA A 147 12.06 -28.99 2.94
CA ALA A 147 11.98 -27.97 3.98
C ALA A 147 13.06 -26.89 3.82
N PHE A 148 14.30 -27.26 3.54
CA PHE A 148 15.42 -26.32 3.37
C PHE A 148 15.23 -25.43 2.15
N LYS A 149 14.59 -25.93 1.09
CA LYS A 149 14.22 -25.12 -0.07
C LYS A 149 13.14 -24.10 0.28
N GLN A 150 12.14 -24.51 1.06
CA GLN A 150 11.07 -23.62 1.54
C GLN A 150 11.58 -22.55 2.50
N TRP A 151 12.54 -22.89 3.36
CA TRP A 151 13.17 -21.95 4.30
C TRP A 151 14.25 -21.08 3.68
N GLY A 152 14.55 -21.25 2.38
CA GLY A 152 15.61 -20.50 1.69
C GLY A 152 17.04 -20.90 2.08
N LEU A 153 17.21 -22.02 2.79
CA LEU A 153 18.52 -22.58 3.13
C LEU A 153 19.18 -23.27 1.93
N THR A 154 18.40 -23.74 0.95
CA THR A 154 18.91 -24.21 -0.35
C THR A 154 18.21 -23.48 -1.48
N ASN A 155 18.89 -23.30 -2.61
CA ASN A 155 18.38 -22.62 -3.80
C ASN A 155 19.07 -23.16 -5.07
N GLY A 156 18.86 -22.50 -6.22
CA GLY A 156 19.46 -22.91 -7.49
C GLY A 156 21.00 -22.88 -7.51
N ASP A 157 21.62 -22.05 -6.68
CA ASP A 157 23.08 -21.87 -6.61
C ASP A 157 23.73 -22.68 -5.47
N PHE A 158 22.93 -23.27 -4.58
CA PHE A 158 23.39 -24.06 -3.44
C PHE A 158 22.36 -25.13 -3.07
N SER A 159 22.63 -26.37 -3.44
CA SER A 159 21.74 -27.51 -3.25
C SER A 159 21.95 -28.21 -1.90
N TYR A 160 21.02 -29.11 -1.56
CA TYR A 160 21.17 -29.98 -0.39
C TYR A 160 22.41 -30.89 -0.52
N SER A 161 22.72 -31.34 -1.74
CA SER A 161 23.93 -32.11 -2.02
C SER A 161 25.21 -31.30 -1.77
N ASP A 162 25.21 -30.00 -2.08
CA ASP A 162 26.34 -29.10 -1.80
C ASP A 162 26.56 -28.90 -0.30
N LEU A 163 25.46 -28.83 0.48
CA LEU A 163 25.51 -28.83 1.94
C LEU A 163 26.14 -30.13 2.46
N MET A 164 25.66 -31.29 2.01
CA MET A 164 26.19 -32.58 2.47
C MET A 164 27.64 -32.81 2.04
N GLY A 165 28.00 -32.42 0.83
CA GLY A 165 29.37 -32.47 0.32
C GLY A 165 30.31 -31.59 1.14
N GLY A 166 29.95 -30.33 1.36
CA GLY A 166 30.78 -29.42 2.15
C GLY A 166 30.91 -29.81 3.63
N ILE A 167 29.91 -30.48 4.22
CA ILE A 167 30.04 -31.07 5.56
C ILE A 167 31.09 -32.18 5.52
N ARG A 168 31.01 -33.13 4.58
CA ARG A 168 31.99 -34.23 4.45
C ARG A 168 33.42 -33.73 4.24
N ASP A 169 33.57 -32.70 3.41
CA ASP A 169 34.88 -32.13 3.06
C ASP A 169 35.40 -31.12 4.10
N LYS A 170 34.69 -30.95 5.23
CA LYS A 170 35.01 -29.99 6.30
C LYS A 170 35.19 -28.56 5.81
N LYS A 171 34.45 -28.19 4.76
CA LYS A 171 34.50 -26.87 4.11
C LYS A 171 34.15 -25.73 5.09
N TYR A 172 33.50 -26.04 6.19
CA TYR A 172 33.16 -25.08 7.25
C TYR A 172 34.38 -24.56 8.02
N ASN A 173 35.51 -25.27 8.00
CA ASN A 173 36.75 -24.78 8.63
C ASN A 173 37.49 -23.78 7.75
N THR A 174 37.25 -23.81 6.43
CA THR A 174 37.99 -23.01 5.44
C THR A 174 37.13 -21.97 4.72
N SER A 175 35.80 -22.05 4.82
CA SER A 175 34.86 -21.14 4.16
C SER A 175 33.90 -20.52 5.17
N PRO A 176 34.06 -19.22 5.49
CA PRO A 176 33.13 -18.49 6.37
C PRO A 176 31.68 -18.56 5.88
N LYS A 177 31.48 -18.48 4.56
CA LYS A 177 30.15 -18.61 3.94
C LYS A 177 29.50 -19.96 4.22
N PHE A 178 30.28 -21.04 4.12
CA PHE A 178 29.76 -22.39 4.38
C PHE A 178 29.58 -22.64 5.88
N GLN A 179 30.47 -22.11 6.71
CA GLN A 179 30.33 -22.13 8.17
C GLN A 179 29.02 -21.47 8.62
N GLN A 180 28.73 -20.26 8.12
CA GLN A 180 27.46 -19.59 8.41
C GLN A 180 26.26 -20.42 7.95
N LYS A 181 26.36 -21.06 6.78
CA LYS A 181 25.32 -21.94 6.25
C LYS A 181 25.00 -23.11 7.19
N ILE A 182 26.01 -23.73 7.79
CA ILE A 182 25.82 -24.80 8.77
C ILE A 182 25.17 -24.27 10.05
N LYS A 183 25.60 -23.10 10.54
CA LYS A 183 24.97 -22.46 11.72
C LYS A 183 23.48 -22.17 11.46
N ASP A 184 23.15 -21.60 10.29
CA ASP A 184 21.76 -21.32 9.91
C ASP A 184 20.92 -22.61 9.82
N VAL A 185 21.48 -23.68 9.23
CA VAL A 185 20.80 -24.98 9.16
C VAL A 185 20.54 -25.54 10.56
N ALA A 186 21.53 -25.51 11.45
CA ALA A 186 21.37 -25.97 12.83
C ALA A 186 20.27 -25.18 13.56
N GLN A 187 20.25 -23.85 13.41
CA GLN A 187 19.24 -22.98 14.03
C GLN A 187 17.83 -23.26 13.54
N TYR A 188 17.65 -23.34 12.22
CA TYR A 188 16.34 -23.59 11.63
C TYR A 188 15.81 -24.96 11.99
N VAL A 189 16.65 -26.00 11.90
CA VAL A 189 16.25 -27.35 12.33
C VAL A 189 15.92 -27.35 13.82
N ALA A 190 16.75 -26.76 14.69
CA ALA A 190 16.47 -26.69 16.12
C ALA A 190 15.16 -25.96 16.45
N TYR A 191 14.84 -24.89 15.71
CA TYR A 191 13.59 -24.16 15.85
C TYR A 191 12.38 -25.01 15.43
N TYR A 192 12.42 -25.61 14.23
CA TYR A 192 11.31 -26.39 13.70
C TYR A 192 11.14 -27.75 14.38
N MET A 193 12.19 -28.32 14.97
CA MET A 193 12.08 -29.50 15.84
C MET A 193 11.23 -29.27 17.10
N ARG A 194 10.88 -28.02 17.43
CA ARG A 194 9.91 -27.70 18.48
C ARG A 194 8.46 -27.71 17.99
N GLN A 195 8.24 -27.81 16.67
CA GLN A 195 6.92 -27.81 16.07
C GLN A 195 6.43 -29.25 15.85
N PRO A 196 5.26 -29.64 16.40
CA PRO A 196 4.75 -31.01 16.29
C PRO A 196 4.62 -31.51 14.84
N ASP A 197 4.13 -30.66 13.94
CA ASP A 197 3.89 -31.03 12.54
C ASP A 197 5.19 -31.37 11.79
N PHE A 198 6.24 -30.61 12.05
CA PHE A 198 7.55 -30.87 11.45
C PHE A 198 8.15 -32.16 12.00
N VAL A 199 8.10 -32.37 13.32
CA VAL A 199 8.58 -33.62 13.95
C VAL A 199 7.81 -34.84 13.43
N ASN A 200 6.49 -34.73 13.27
CA ASN A 200 5.66 -35.78 12.70
C ASN A 200 6.04 -36.09 11.24
N SER A 201 6.39 -35.06 10.45
CA SER A 201 6.79 -35.22 9.05
C SER A 201 8.11 -35.96 8.87
N LEU A 202 9.03 -35.88 9.84
CA LEU A 202 10.31 -36.59 9.82
C LEU A 202 10.17 -38.09 10.18
N GLY A 203 9.02 -38.50 10.72
CA GLY A 203 8.71 -39.89 11.06
C GLY A 203 9.27 -40.35 12.42
N PRO A 204 8.97 -41.61 12.82
CA PRO A 204 9.23 -42.11 14.17
C PRO A 204 10.72 -42.23 14.54
N ASN A 205 11.62 -42.23 13.55
CA ASN A 205 13.07 -42.32 13.77
C ASN A 205 13.74 -40.95 13.97
N ALA A 206 13.03 -39.85 13.78
CA ALA A 206 13.58 -38.49 13.85
C ALA A 206 13.99 -38.04 15.26
N GLN A 207 13.47 -38.73 16.29
CA GLN A 207 13.77 -38.44 17.70
C GLN A 207 14.94 -39.28 18.25
N LEU A 208 15.43 -40.26 17.49
CA LEU A 208 16.61 -41.07 17.86
C LEU A 208 17.88 -40.33 17.44
N ASN A 209 18.80 -40.11 18.38
CA ASN A 209 20.09 -39.42 18.16
C ASN A 209 19.96 -37.98 17.63
N LEU A 210 19.09 -37.19 18.28
CA LEU A 210 18.96 -35.75 18.05
C LEU A 210 20.34 -35.05 18.18
N PRO A 211 20.79 -34.33 17.14
CA PRO A 211 22.03 -33.58 17.21
C PRO A 211 21.98 -32.51 18.30
N ASN A 212 23.11 -32.24 18.94
CA ASN A 212 23.27 -31.06 19.76
C ASN A 212 23.49 -29.83 18.86
N PHE A 213 22.40 -29.24 18.39
CA PHE A 213 22.44 -28.08 17.50
C PHE A 213 23.18 -26.89 18.11
N GLU A 214 23.14 -26.72 19.43
CA GLU A 214 23.86 -25.65 20.12
C GLU A 214 25.38 -25.81 20.01
N LYS A 215 25.89 -27.05 20.07
CA LYS A 215 27.32 -27.34 19.82
C LYS A 215 27.73 -27.01 18.38
N VAL A 216 26.84 -27.19 17.40
CA VAL A 216 27.10 -26.82 16.00
C VAL A 216 27.08 -25.30 15.82
N GLU A 217 26.14 -24.60 16.46
CA GLU A 217 26.00 -23.14 16.36
C GLU A 217 27.15 -22.37 17.00
N LYS A 218 27.55 -22.78 18.21
CA LYS A 218 28.61 -22.14 19.01
C LYS A 218 29.99 -22.72 18.75
N GLY A 219 30.05 -23.85 18.06
CA GLY A 219 31.25 -24.65 17.86
C GLY A 219 32.40 -24.02 17.08
N PHE A 220 32.19 -22.85 16.50
CA PHE A 220 33.16 -22.13 15.66
C PHE A 220 33.61 -20.80 16.28
N ASP A 221 33.14 -20.54 17.51
CA ASP A 221 33.61 -19.41 18.28
C ASP A 221 34.93 -19.88 18.89
N ASP A 222 36.05 -19.22 18.56
CA ASP A 222 37.36 -19.65 19.06
C ASP A 222 37.33 -19.49 20.58
N ASP A 223 37.10 -20.56 21.35
CA ASP A 223 36.99 -20.48 22.82
C ASP A 223 38.24 -19.84 23.45
N GLN A 224 39.37 -19.92 22.76
CA GLN A 224 40.62 -19.26 23.10
C GLN A 224 41.11 -18.42 21.92
N ILE A 225 41.37 -17.14 22.18
CA ILE A 225 42.06 -16.27 21.23
C ILE A 225 43.56 -16.58 21.35
N ASP A 226 44.24 -16.78 20.23
CA ASP A 226 45.70 -16.92 20.21
C ASP A 226 46.35 -15.71 20.92
N PRO A 227 47.08 -15.92 22.03
CA PRO A 227 47.67 -14.83 22.79
C PRO A 227 48.60 -13.94 21.96
N LEU A 228 49.30 -14.49 20.97
CA LEU A 228 50.19 -13.73 20.09
C LEU A 228 49.39 -12.81 19.16
N LYS A 229 48.24 -13.27 18.67
CA LYS A 229 47.33 -12.46 17.85
C LYS A 229 46.66 -11.36 18.68
N LEU A 230 46.25 -11.67 19.91
CA LEU A 230 45.69 -10.67 20.82
C LEU A 230 46.71 -9.59 21.19
N ASP A 231 47.96 -9.98 21.49
CA ASP A 231 49.04 -9.03 21.79
C ASP A 231 49.44 -8.19 20.56
N TYR A 232 49.44 -8.78 19.38
CA TYR A 232 49.59 -8.02 18.13
C TYR A 232 48.43 -7.03 17.93
N PHE A 233 47.18 -7.46 18.17
CA PHE A 233 46.01 -6.58 18.07
C PHE A 233 46.08 -5.43 19.08
N LYS A 234 46.41 -5.69 20.35
CA LYS A 234 46.60 -4.65 21.38
C LYS A 234 47.58 -3.56 20.92
N ARG A 235 48.68 -3.95 20.27
CA ARG A 235 49.69 -3.01 19.74
C ARG A 235 49.24 -2.24 18.49
N ASN A 236 48.37 -2.81 17.66
CA ASN A 236 48.01 -2.27 16.34
C ASN A 236 46.53 -1.88 16.20
N HIS A 237 45.73 -1.92 17.26
CA HIS A 237 44.29 -1.65 17.22
C HIS A 237 43.95 -0.27 16.65
N ARG A 238 44.83 0.73 16.85
CA ARG A 238 44.66 2.09 16.33
C ARG A 238 44.54 2.11 14.81
N ASP A 239 45.31 1.32 14.08
CA ASP A 239 45.27 1.31 12.61
C ASP A 239 43.89 0.89 12.08
N LEU A 240 43.27 -0.10 12.73
CA LEU A 240 41.93 -0.57 12.42
C LEU A 240 40.87 0.51 12.73
N LEU A 241 40.91 1.10 13.93
CA LEU A 241 39.97 2.15 14.33
C LEU A 241 40.10 3.42 13.48
N ASP A 242 41.33 3.85 13.20
CA ASP A 242 41.62 5.01 12.36
C ASP A 242 41.15 4.80 10.93
N THR A 243 41.32 3.59 10.38
CA THR A 243 40.87 3.26 9.03
C THR A 243 39.35 3.36 8.93
N LEU A 244 38.61 2.86 9.94
CA LEU A 244 37.16 3.01 10.00
C LEU A 244 36.71 4.47 10.12
N ASN A 245 37.47 5.32 10.81
CA ASN A 245 37.13 6.75 10.90
C ASN A 245 37.45 7.50 9.58
N LYS A 246 38.61 7.24 8.97
CA LYS A 246 39.13 8.00 7.82
C LYS A 246 38.53 7.57 6.48
N LYS A 247 38.27 6.27 6.27
CA LYS A 247 37.79 5.73 4.98
C LYS A 247 36.29 5.44 5.02
N SER A 248 35.48 6.42 4.63
CA SER A 248 34.01 6.33 4.64
C SER A 248 33.45 5.13 3.87
N LYS A 249 34.08 4.76 2.74
CA LYS A 249 33.71 3.58 1.94
C LYS A 249 33.97 2.24 2.67
N VAL A 250 35.04 2.16 3.45
CA VAL A 250 35.35 0.97 4.27
C VAL A 250 34.36 0.88 5.42
N TYR A 251 34.15 2.00 6.12
CA TYR A 251 33.22 2.10 7.23
C TYR A 251 31.79 1.69 6.86
N ASN A 252 31.28 2.22 5.74
CA ASN A 252 29.92 1.95 5.29
C ASN A 252 29.66 0.47 4.98
N VAL A 253 30.69 -0.28 4.56
CA VAL A 253 30.60 -1.73 4.40
C VAL A 253 30.69 -2.40 5.76
N PHE A 254 31.74 -2.08 6.54
CA PHE A 254 32.01 -2.70 7.84
C PHE A 254 30.82 -2.62 8.82
N LYS A 255 30.15 -1.46 8.90
CA LYS A 255 29.03 -1.23 9.82
C LYS A 255 27.82 -2.15 9.59
N THR A 256 27.67 -2.70 8.38
CA THR A 256 26.59 -3.65 8.07
C THR A 256 26.82 -5.00 8.75
N TYR A 257 28.07 -5.31 9.11
CA TYR A 257 28.47 -6.63 9.59
C TYR A 257 28.89 -6.66 11.06
N ASP A 258 29.25 -5.52 11.66
CA ASP A 258 29.76 -5.44 13.03
C ASP A 258 28.68 -5.43 14.12
N LYS A 259 27.39 -5.45 13.72
CA LYS A 259 26.21 -5.41 14.60
C LYS A 259 26.21 -4.22 15.58
N GLY A 260 26.83 -3.10 15.21
CA GLY A 260 26.87 -1.91 16.04
C GLY A 260 27.88 -1.96 17.19
N LYS A 261 28.71 -3.00 17.30
CA LYS A 261 29.69 -3.13 18.39
C LYS A 261 30.79 -2.06 18.31
N ILE A 262 31.19 -1.64 17.11
CA ILE A 262 32.24 -0.64 16.86
C ILE A 262 31.68 0.59 16.13
N SER A 263 30.74 0.36 15.21
CA SER A 263 30.16 1.37 14.33
C SER A 263 29.22 2.34 15.04
N LYS A 264 28.46 1.89 16.03
CA LYS A 264 27.56 2.75 16.81
C LYS A 264 28.32 3.78 17.65
N PRO A 265 29.36 3.44 18.43
CA PRO A 265 30.20 4.44 19.08
C PRO A 265 30.83 5.46 18.12
N LEU A 266 31.22 5.04 16.90
CA LEU A 266 31.73 5.96 15.87
C LEU A 266 30.63 6.92 15.39
N ASP A 267 29.44 6.43 15.07
CA ASP A 267 28.33 7.26 14.62
C ASP A 267 27.85 8.23 15.71
N GLU A 268 27.77 7.78 16.96
CA GLU A 268 27.49 8.66 18.10
C GLU A 268 28.58 9.71 18.30
N ALA A 269 29.86 9.36 18.14
CA ALA A 269 30.95 10.32 18.18
C ALA A 269 30.85 11.33 17.02
N LYS A 270 30.38 10.88 15.84
CA LYS A 270 30.16 11.77 14.72
C LYS A 270 29.03 12.76 14.99
N GLU A 271 27.94 12.33 15.61
CA GLU A 271 26.84 13.20 15.99
C GLU A 271 27.27 14.23 17.04
N LYS A 272 27.98 13.79 18.08
CA LYS A 272 28.42 14.61 19.24
C LYS A 272 29.61 15.54 18.94
N VAL A 273 30.23 15.41 17.76
CA VAL A 273 31.36 16.24 17.30
C VAL A 273 31.17 16.55 15.81
N ASN A 274 30.04 17.18 15.45
CA ASN A 274 29.67 17.41 14.05
C ASN A 274 29.90 18.86 13.58
N TYR A 275 31.14 19.33 13.63
CA TYR A 275 31.51 20.68 13.19
C TYR A 275 31.37 20.92 11.68
N ASP A 276 31.17 19.86 10.87
CA ASP A 276 31.08 19.96 9.41
C ASP A 276 29.67 20.31 8.90
N SER A 277 28.63 20.06 9.71
CA SER A 277 27.23 20.30 9.33
C SER A 277 26.73 21.62 9.88
N LYS A 278 26.33 22.55 9.00
CA LYS A 278 25.74 23.85 9.39
C LYS A 278 24.43 23.74 10.17
N GLU A 279 23.76 22.60 10.07
CA GLU A 279 22.49 22.30 10.74
C GLU A 279 22.71 21.62 12.09
N SER A 280 23.95 21.26 12.44
CA SER A 280 24.27 20.69 13.74
C SER A 280 24.38 21.78 14.81
N ASP A 281 23.89 21.49 16.02
CA ASP A 281 24.12 22.28 17.23
C ASP A 281 25.62 22.46 17.57
N ASP A 282 26.46 21.63 16.94
CA ASP A 282 27.90 21.56 17.09
C ASP A 282 28.69 22.25 15.97
N TYR A 283 27.98 22.87 15.02
CA TYR A 283 28.62 23.67 13.98
C TYR A 283 29.43 24.79 14.62
N VAL A 284 30.68 24.96 14.20
CA VAL A 284 31.52 26.10 14.60
C VAL A 284 31.40 27.17 13.51
N PRO A 285 30.52 28.17 13.65
CA PRO A 285 30.39 29.21 12.64
C PRO A 285 31.61 30.14 12.65
N PRO A 286 31.95 30.78 11.51
CA PRO A 286 32.89 31.90 11.51
C PRO A 286 32.37 33.01 12.41
N LYS A 287 33.20 33.51 13.34
CA LYS A 287 32.90 34.76 14.03
C LYS A 287 33.00 35.88 12.99
N ARG A 288 31.85 36.40 12.53
CA ARG A 288 31.84 37.50 11.55
C ARG A 288 32.25 38.79 12.25
N ASP A 289 33.33 39.40 11.78
CA ASP A 289 33.71 40.78 12.10
C ASP A 289 32.73 41.82 11.50
N ASP A 290 31.66 41.37 10.84
CA ASP A 290 30.67 42.18 10.11
C ASP A 290 29.22 41.97 10.59
N GLU A 291 28.98 41.80 11.89
CA GLU A 291 27.61 41.87 12.38
C GLU A 291 27.10 43.31 12.28
N LEU A 292 26.34 43.58 11.21
CA LEU A 292 25.39 44.69 11.17
C LEU A 292 24.62 44.66 12.50
N THR A 293 24.63 45.80 13.18
CA THR A 293 23.94 45.95 14.46
C THR A 293 22.48 45.48 14.32
N PRO A 294 21.84 44.99 15.39
CA PRO A 294 20.43 44.58 15.33
C PRO A 294 19.51 45.63 14.70
N TRP A 295 19.81 46.93 14.85
CA TRP A 295 19.12 48.02 14.17
C TRP A 295 19.26 47.99 12.64
N GLN A 296 20.45 47.67 12.13
CA GLN A 296 20.70 47.52 10.70
C GLN A 296 20.07 46.24 10.12
N GLN A 297 19.92 45.18 10.92
CA GLN A 297 19.12 44.01 10.53
C GLN A 297 17.61 44.32 10.52
N LEU A 298 17.13 45.06 11.51
CA LEU A 298 15.73 45.45 11.66
C LEU A 298 15.30 46.45 10.57
N SER A 299 16.09 47.49 10.29
CA SER A 299 15.78 48.48 9.25
C SER A 299 15.66 47.90 7.84
N LYS A 300 16.29 46.75 7.54
CA LYS A 300 16.15 46.04 6.26
C LYS A 300 14.76 45.42 6.06
N ASN A 301 14.05 45.04 7.12
CA ASN A 301 12.71 44.44 7.01
C ASN A 301 11.62 45.43 6.56
N ILE A 302 11.89 46.74 6.66
CA ILE A 302 10.97 47.80 6.22
C ILE A 302 10.81 47.80 4.68
N GLY A 303 11.80 47.25 3.96
CA GLY A 303 11.80 47.13 2.49
C GLY A 303 11.41 45.74 1.96
N ASP A 304 11.04 44.79 2.82
CA ASP A 304 10.69 43.42 2.42
C ASP A 304 9.45 43.37 1.52
N THR A 305 9.50 42.53 0.49
CA THR A 305 8.32 42.18 -0.32
C THR A 305 7.52 41.05 0.36
N TRP A 306 6.29 40.79 -0.06
CA TRP A 306 5.50 39.64 0.39
C TRP A 306 6.19 38.30 0.12
N SER A 307 6.97 38.19 -0.95
CA SER A 307 7.84 37.04 -1.22
C SER A 307 8.94 36.89 -0.16
N ASP A 308 9.52 37.99 0.33
CA ASP A 308 10.49 37.96 1.42
C ASP A 308 9.83 37.59 2.76
N TYR A 309 8.62 38.10 3.03
CA TYR A 309 7.84 37.68 4.20
C TYR A 309 7.44 36.20 4.15
N MET A 310 7.13 35.68 2.97
CA MET A 310 6.84 34.25 2.76
C MET A 310 8.09 33.39 2.97
N ASP A 311 9.24 33.81 2.45
CA ASP A 311 10.51 33.11 2.63
C ASP A 311 10.91 33.07 4.12
N LYS A 312 10.74 34.18 4.83
CA LYS A 312 10.96 34.26 6.28
C LYS A 312 9.95 33.40 7.05
N TYR A 313 8.67 33.42 6.66
CA TYR A 313 7.62 32.59 7.27
C TYR A 313 7.90 31.10 7.11
N THR A 314 8.39 30.67 5.94
CA THR A 314 8.64 29.26 5.64
C THR A 314 9.95 28.72 6.21
N LYS A 315 10.97 29.59 6.41
CA LYS A 315 12.31 29.22 6.91
C LYS A 315 12.49 29.32 8.42
N LEU A 316 11.51 29.83 9.17
CA LEU A 316 11.62 30.13 10.60
C LEU A 316 11.84 28.89 11.52
N ARG A 317 11.97 27.66 10.99
CA ARG A 317 11.93 26.39 11.76
C ARG A 317 13.08 25.39 11.54
N GLY A 318 14.11 25.67 10.74
CA GLY A 318 15.12 24.65 10.42
C GLY A 318 14.60 23.54 9.48
N ASP A 319 13.32 23.14 9.61
CA ASP A 319 12.53 22.44 8.60
C ASP A 319 11.59 23.39 7.85
N ARG A 320 11.52 23.25 6.52
CA ARG A 320 10.73 24.12 5.63
C ARG A 320 9.24 23.83 5.80
N LEU A 321 8.45 24.81 6.27
CA LEU A 321 6.99 24.73 6.17
C LEU A 321 6.61 24.65 4.67
N TYR A 322 6.02 23.53 4.26
CA TYR A 322 5.55 23.36 2.89
C TYR A 322 4.29 24.20 2.69
N MET A 323 4.37 25.20 1.81
CA MET A 323 3.20 25.91 1.28
C MET A 323 2.82 25.33 -0.08
N SER A 324 1.52 25.29 -0.39
CA SER A 324 1.05 24.93 -1.72
C SER A 324 1.59 25.88 -2.79
N ASP A 325 1.85 25.36 -3.99
CA ASP A 325 2.33 26.18 -5.11
C ASP A 325 1.29 27.23 -5.53
N SER A 326 0.01 26.94 -5.32
CA SER A 326 -1.09 27.90 -5.48
C SER A 326 -0.95 29.07 -4.50
N ALA A 327 -0.73 28.82 -3.21
CA ALA A 327 -0.54 29.88 -2.22
C ALA A 327 0.73 30.71 -2.50
N LYS A 328 1.85 30.06 -2.87
CA LYS A 328 3.09 30.76 -3.25
C LYS A 328 2.87 31.70 -4.43
N ALA A 329 2.14 31.24 -5.45
CA ALA A 329 1.82 32.06 -6.61
C ALA A 329 0.94 33.26 -6.24
N ILE A 330 -0.05 33.06 -5.36
CA ILE A 330 -0.94 34.13 -4.87
C ILE A 330 -0.14 35.17 -4.08
N VAL A 331 0.69 34.76 -3.11
CA VAL A 331 1.50 35.69 -2.31
C VAL A 331 2.47 36.48 -3.19
N LYS A 332 3.13 35.83 -4.16
CA LYS A 332 4.02 36.51 -5.10
C LYS A 332 3.28 37.51 -6.00
N ALA A 333 2.00 37.28 -6.30
CA ALA A 333 1.20 38.22 -7.07
C ALA A 333 0.87 39.51 -6.30
N LEU A 334 0.99 39.52 -4.97
CA LEU A 334 0.83 40.72 -4.13
C LEU A 334 1.98 41.73 -4.32
N ASP A 335 3.16 41.24 -4.69
CA ASP A 335 4.36 42.05 -4.98
C ASP A 335 4.33 42.76 -6.34
N ASP A 336 3.29 42.51 -7.13
CA ASP A 336 3.21 43.07 -8.47
C ASP A 336 3.14 44.60 -8.46
N LYS A 337 3.86 45.21 -9.41
CA LYS A 337 3.93 46.67 -9.57
C LYS A 337 2.55 47.30 -9.81
N LYS A 338 1.56 46.54 -10.28
CA LYS A 338 0.17 46.99 -10.48
C LYS A 338 -0.72 46.81 -9.23
N VAL A 339 -0.36 45.92 -8.30
CA VAL A 339 -1.12 45.63 -7.07
C VAL A 339 -0.65 46.52 -5.92
N LYS A 340 0.68 46.72 -5.78
CA LYS A 340 1.33 47.60 -4.77
C LYS A 340 0.80 47.45 -3.33
N MET A 341 0.43 46.24 -2.92
CA MET A 341 -0.09 45.99 -1.58
C MET A 341 1.07 46.00 -0.57
N LYS A 342 1.01 46.90 0.42
CA LYS A 342 1.98 46.95 1.52
C LYS A 342 1.56 46.02 2.66
N PRO A 343 2.52 45.54 3.48
CA PRO A 343 2.24 44.76 4.68
C PRO A 343 1.22 45.39 5.63
N THR A 344 1.09 46.72 5.65
CA THR A 344 0.18 47.46 6.53
C THR A 344 -1.22 47.74 5.95
N ASP A 345 -1.45 47.47 4.67
CA ASP A 345 -2.67 47.89 3.96
C ASP A 345 -3.94 47.07 4.33
N GLY A 346 -3.76 45.95 5.03
CA GLY A 346 -4.85 45.14 5.57
C GLY A 346 -5.61 44.29 4.54
N LEU A 347 -6.60 43.50 5.00
CA LEU A 347 -7.37 42.58 4.13
C LEU A 347 -8.29 43.30 3.14
N GLY A 348 -8.73 44.52 3.43
CA GLY A 348 -9.55 45.32 2.52
C GLY A 348 -8.83 45.60 1.20
N LYS A 349 -7.51 45.86 1.25
CA LYS A 349 -6.72 46.13 0.06
C LYS A 349 -6.53 44.91 -0.85
N LEU A 350 -6.56 43.72 -0.27
CA LEU A 350 -6.55 42.46 -1.02
C LEU A 350 -7.83 42.31 -1.84
N VAL A 351 -8.99 42.62 -1.25
CA VAL A 351 -10.30 42.56 -1.91
C VAL A 351 -10.44 43.65 -2.99
N GLU A 352 -9.97 44.86 -2.72
CA GLU A 352 -9.97 45.97 -3.70
C GLU A 352 -9.16 45.65 -4.96
N ASN A 353 -8.06 44.92 -4.82
CA ASN A 353 -7.15 44.58 -5.92
C ASN A 353 -7.44 43.22 -6.60
N THR A 354 -8.61 42.63 -6.35
CA THR A 354 -8.96 41.28 -6.83
C THR A 354 -8.72 41.11 -8.33
N ASP A 355 -9.18 42.04 -9.17
CA ASP A 355 -9.07 41.91 -10.63
C ASP A 355 -7.61 42.02 -11.12
N ALA A 356 -6.81 42.87 -10.47
CA ALA A 356 -5.39 43.03 -10.80
C ALA A 356 -4.58 41.78 -10.40
N ILE A 357 -4.85 41.21 -9.22
CA ILE A 357 -4.20 39.98 -8.75
C ILE A 357 -4.61 38.79 -9.62
N LYS A 358 -5.91 38.66 -9.92
CA LYS A 358 -6.45 37.64 -10.82
C LYS A 358 -5.81 37.70 -12.20
N THR A 359 -5.73 38.89 -12.80
CA THR A 359 -5.11 39.08 -14.12
C THR A 359 -3.63 38.67 -14.12
N ASN A 360 -2.91 38.95 -13.03
CA ASN A 360 -1.51 38.53 -12.89
C ASN A 360 -1.35 37.01 -12.72
N LEU A 361 -2.30 36.36 -12.05
CA LEU A 361 -2.32 34.91 -11.83
C LEU A 361 -2.74 34.13 -13.07
N LEU A 362 -3.66 34.68 -13.89
CA LEU A 362 -4.24 34.00 -15.05
C LEU A 362 -3.18 33.54 -16.06
N TYR A 363 -2.10 34.31 -16.24
CA TYR A 363 -1.00 33.98 -17.13
C TYR A 363 0.09 33.10 -16.50
N LYS A 364 0.00 32.80 -15.20
CA LYS A 364 1.05 32.12 -14.43
C LYS A 364 0.61 30.78 -13.83
N SER A 365 -0.64 30.67 -13.37
CA SER A 365 -1.20 29.42 -12.83
C SER A 365 -2.74 29.43 -12.86
N PRO A 366 -3.37 28.57 -13.69
CA PRO A 366 -4.83 28.42 -13.70
C PRO A 366 -5.39 27.97 -12.36
N THR A 367 -4.69 27.07 -11.65
CA THR A 367 -5.09 26.57 -10.33
C THR A 367 -5.04 27.67 -9.28
N ALA A 368 -3.96 28.47 -9.23
CA ALA A 368 -3.86 29.60 -8.30
C ALA A 368 -4.93 30.67 -8.58
N THR A 369 -5.26 30.88 -9.85
CA THR A 369 -6.34 31.80 -10.27
C THR A 369 -7.69 31.32 -9.72
N LYS A 370 -8.03 30.05 -9.91
CA LYS A 370 -9.27 29.44 -9.37
C LYS A 370 -9.34 29.55 -7.85
N HIS A 371 -8.23 29.26 -7.15
CA HIS A 371 -8.19 29.31 -5.69
C HIS A 371 -8.32 30.76 -5.17
N PHE A 372 -7.65 31.71 -5.82
CA PHE A 372 -7.75 33.13 -5.47
C PHE A 372 -9.12 33.72 -5.77
N GLU A 373 -9.76 33.35 -6.89
CA GLU A 373 -11.13 33.77 -7.21
C GLU A 373 -12.13 33.38 -6.13
N TRP A 374 -12.06 32.12 -5.67
CA TRP A 374 -12.89 31.64 -4.58
C TRP A 374 -12.57 32.40 -3.29
N MET A 375 -11.29 32.49 -2.92
CA MET A 375 -10.84 33.23 -1.73
C MET A 375 -11.33 34.69 -1.73
N ALA A 376 -11.15 35.42 -2.84
CA ALA A 376 -11.51 36.82 -2.95
C ALA A 376 -13.03 37.02 -2.89
N LYS A 377 -13.81 36.15 -3.53
CA LYS A 377 -15.27 36.15 -3.44
C LYS A 377 -15.72 35.94 -1.99
N THR A 378 -15.21 34.90 -1.33
CA THR A 378 -15.55 34.58 0.06
C THR A 378 -15.12 35.69 1.01
N LEU A 379 -13.93 36.28 0.84
CA LEU A 379 -13.48 37.42 1.66
C LEU A 379 -14.34 38.67 1.46
N LYS A 380 -14.80 38.95 0.23
CA LYS A 380 -15.71 40.06 -0.06
C LYS A 380 -17.09 39.86 0.59
N GLU A 381 -17.58 38.63 0.62
CA GLU A 381 -18.81 38.25 1.34
C GLU A 381 -18.62 38.36 2.86
N LEU A 382 -17.46 37.95 3.40
CA LEU A 382 -17.13 38.09 4.81
C LEU A 382 -16.91 39.55 5.24
N GLN A 383 -16.43 40.40 4.33
CA GLN A 383 -16.31 41.84 4.56
C GLN A 383 -17.67 42.51 4.80
N SER A 384 -18.72 42.07 4.10
CA SER A 384 -20.07 42.61 4.26
C SER A 384 -20.85 41.94 5.40
N THR A 385 -20.71 40.63 5.58
CA THR A 385 -21.44 39.86 6.60
C THR A 385 -20.80 39.93 8.00
N MET A 386 -19.48 40.11 8.09
CA MET A 386 -18.71 40.15 9.33
C MET A 386 -17.69 41.31 9.37
N PRO A 387 -18.12 42.58 9.18
CA PRO A 387 -17.20 43.71 9.00
C PRO A 387 -16.26 43.94 10.19
N LYS A 388 -16.72 43.67 11.43
CA LYS A 388 -15.89 43.78 12.64
C LYS A 388 -14.77 42.74 12.68
N ALA A 389 -15.07 41.49 12.30
CA ALA A 389 -14.06 40.43 12.25
C ALA A 389 -13.09 40.67 11.09
N PHE A 390 -13.60 41.06 9.93
CA PHE A 390 -12.82 41.37 8.75
C PHE A 390 -11.80 42.50 8.99
N ASN A 391 -12.24 43.63 9.55
CA ASN A 391 -11.37 44.78 9.83
C ASN A 391 -10.39 44.51 10.97
N GLY A 392 -10.76 43.65 11.93
CA GLY A 392 -9.95 43.32 13.10
C GLY A 392 -9.03 42.11 12.94
N ALA A 393 -9.16 41.34 11.86
CA ALA A 393 -8.52 40.03 11.70
C ALA A 393 -7.00 40.09 11.87
N LEU A 394 -6.32 41.03 11.20
CA LEU A 394 -4.86 41.13 11.24
C LEU A 394 -4.31 41.76 12.54
N GLN A 395 -5.18 42.33 13.37
CA GLN A 395 -4.81 42.97 14.64
C GLN A 395 -5.11 42.08 15.86
N ASN A 396 -6.02 41.12 15.70
CA ASN A 396 -6.51 40.30 16.80
C ASN A 396 -6.74 38.86 16.31
N GLY A 397 -5.96 37.92 16.83
CA GLY A 397 -6.06 36.49 16.49
C GLY A 397 -7.46 35.91 16.69
N ARG A 398 -8.25 36.41 17.66
CA ARG A 398 -9.65 35.98 17.83
C ARG A 398 -10.55 36.39 16.66
N GLN A 399 -10.30 37.56 16.06
CA GLN A 399 -11.03 38.03 14.90
C GLN A 399 -10.55 37.32 13.62
N MET A 400 -9.25 36.99 13.51
CA MET A 400 -8.72 36.16 12.43
C MET A 400 -9.34 34.76 12.45
N ARG A 401 -9.35 34.10 13.62
CA ARG A 401 -9.91 32.77 13.78
C ARG A 401 -11.40 32.74 13.43
N ALA A 402 -12.16 33.77 13.81
CA ALA A 402 -13.56 33.91 13.42
C ALA A 402 -13.75 33.98 11.89
N LEU A 403 -12.90 34.76 11.21
CA LEU A 403 -12.94 34.92 9.76
C LEU A 403 -12.54 33.62 9.05
N VAL A 404 -11.52 32.91 9.55
CA VAL A 404 -11.07 31.62 9.00
C VAL A 404 -12.08 30.50 9.25
N SER A 405 -12.71 30.44 10.43
CA SER A 405 -13.76 29.45 10.71
C SER A 405 -14.93 29.57 9.74
N GLU A 406 -15.39 30.79 9.43
CA GLU A 406 -16.50 31.01 8.48
C GLU A 406 -16.08 30.75 7.02
N LEU A 407 -14.81 31.01 6.69
CA LEU A 407 -14.21 30.61 5.41
C LEU A 407 -14.19 29.08 5.26
N ILE A 408 -13.81 28.34 6.31
CA ILE A 408 -13.81 26.87 6.35
C ILE A 408 -15.24 26.33 6.26
N MET A 409 -16.19 26.90 7.00
CA MET A 409 -17.60 26.48 6.92
C MET A 409 -18.17 26.65 5.51
N THR A 410 -17.84 27.77 4.85
CA THR A 410 -18.21 28.02 3.45
C THR A 410 -17.56 27.00 2.52
N ALA A 411 -16.30 26.65 2.74
CA ALA A 411 -15.59 25.66 1.94
C ALA A 411 -16.14 24.23 2.08
N VAL A 412 -16.47 23.82 3.31
CA VAL A 412 -17.06 22.50 3.57
C VAL A 412 -18.44 22.41 2.93
N ARG A 413 -19.25 23.47 3.03
CA ARG A 413 -20.57 23.55 2.38
C ARG A 413 -20.47 23.47 0.85
N ASP A 414 -19.50 24.16 0.26
CA ASP A 414 -19.38 24.32 -1.19
C ASP A 414 -18.45 23.28 -1.85
N GLY A 415 -17.85 22.38 -1.07
CA GLY A 415 -16.91 21.35 -1.55
C GLY A 415 -15.55 21.91 -2.02
N LYS A 416 -15.07 22.99 -1.40
CA LYS A 416 -13.90 23.80 -1.83
C LYS A 416 -12.70 23.70 -0.87
N MET A 417 -12.36 22.46 -0.51
CA MET A 417 -11.37 22.17 0.55
C MET A 417 -9.94 22.62 0.18
N ASP A 418 -9.53 22.43 -1.07
CA ASP A 418 -8.19 22.80 -1.55
C ASP A 418 -8.04 24.31 -1.71
N GLU A 419 -9.12 24.97 -2.13
CA GLU A 419 -9.22 26.43 -2.17
C GLU A 419 -9.13 27.03 -0.76
N ALA A 420 -9.74 26.39 0.24
CA ALA A 420 -9.64 26.80 1.65
C ALA A 420 -8.24 26.59 2.23
N LYS A 421 -7.58 25.47 1.95
CA LYS A 421 -6.18 25.24 2.36
C LYS A 421 -5.26 26.33 1.82
N SER A 422 -5.38 26.64 0.53
CA SER A 422 -4.61 27.71 -0.10
C SER A 422 -4.93 29.10 0.48
N ALA A 423 -6.20 29.39 0.76
CA ALA A 423 -6.61 30.66 1.36
C ALA A 423 -6.04 30.83 2.78
N MET A 424 -6.02 29.77 3.59
CA MET A 424 -5.45 29.79 4.95
C MET A 424 -3.94 30.02 4.93
N GLU A 425 -3.21 29.38 4.03
CA GLU A 425 -1.77 29.61 3.82
C GLU A 425 -1.47 31.06 3.38
N VAL A 426 -2.29 31.64 2.50
CA VAL A 426 -2.11 33.04 2.08
C VAL A 426 -2.43 33.99 3.24
N LEU A 427 -3.52 33.76 3.97
CA LEU A 427 -3.92 34.58 5.12
C LEU A 427 -2.89 34.53 6.26
N SER A 428 -2.23 33.38 6.47
CA SER A 428 -1.20 33.26 7.51
C SER A 428 0.04 34.10 7.17
N VAL A 429 0.49 34.11 5.91
CA VAL A 429 1.60 34.97 5.44
C VAL A 429 1.23 36.45 5.50
N ILE A 430 0.00 36.82 5.10
CA ILE A 430 -0.48 38.21 5.19
C ILE A 430 -0.49 38.70 6.64
N HIS A 431 -0.99 37.86 7.55
CA HIS A 431 -0.98 38.15 8.98
C HIS A 431 0.45 38.24 9.53
N TYR A 432 1.38 37.41 9.04
CA TYR A 432 2.79 37.47 9.40
C TYR A 432 3.45 38.80 9.02
N GLY A 433 3.32 39.21 7.76
CA GLY A 433 3.86 40.47 7.28
C GLY A 433 3.25 41.68 8.01
N TYR A 434 1.93 41.67 8.24
CA TYR A 434 1.24 42.76 8.93
C TYR A 434 1.73 42.99 10.36
N THR A 435 1.80 41.93 11.17
CA THR A 435 2.23 42.05 12.58
C THR A 435 3.71 42.43 12.66
N THR A 436 4.55 41.83 11.82
CA THR A 436 5.98 42.15 11.77
C THR A 436 6.17 43.62 11.43
N SER A 437 5.55 44.10 10.36
CA SER A 437 5.65 45.50 9.94
C SER A 437 5.12 46.48 10.99
N LYS A 438 4.01 46.18 11.69
CA LYS A 438 3.49 47.03 12.77
C LYS A 438 4.43 47.14 13.98
N ILE A 439 5.07 46.03 14.38
CA ILE A 439 6.05 46.03 15.46
C ILE A 439 7.24 46.92 15.08
N MET A 440 7.68 46.85 13.82
CA MET A 440 8.78 47.67 13.29
C MET A 440 8.42 49.16 13.24
N ASP A 441 7.21 49.48 12.79
CA ASP A 441 6.69 50.85 12.78
C ASP A 441 6.58 51.45 14.20
N ALA A 442 6.23 50.63 15.20
CA ALA A 442 6.16 51.07 16.60
C ALA A 442 7.56 51.35 17.17
N LEU A 443 8.52 50.43 16.94
CA LEU A 443 9.91 50.59 17.38
C LEU A 443 10.62 51.77 16.69
N GLY A 444 10.23 52.11 15.46
CA GLY A 444 10.78 53.25 14.72
C GLY A 444 10.24 54.62 15.17
N LYS A 445 9.09 54.67 15.87
CA LYS A 445 8.41 55.92 16.28
C LYS A 445 8.68 56.33 17.73
N GLU A 446 9.21 55.45 18.58
CA GLU A 446 9.54 55.81 19.97
C GLU A 446 10.87 56.57 20.06
N ASN A 447 10.84 57.77 20.64
CA ASN A 447 12.05 58.46 21.10
C ASN A 447 12.58 57.70 22.33
N LEU A 448 13.55 56.83 22.12
CA LEU A 448 14.22 56.00 23.14
C LEU A 448 15.07 56.83 24.13
N THR A 449 14.48 57.83 24.78
CA THR A 449 15.12 58.72 25.79
C THR A 449 15.34 58.04 27.15
N VAL A 450 14.79 56.84 27.37
CA VAL A 450 15.03 56.03 28.57
C VAL A 450 16.47 55.47 28.63
N PHE A 451 17.20 55.46 27.51
CA PHE A 451 18.56 54.92 27.40
C PHE A 451 19.67 55.99 27.38
N SER A 452 19.35 57.24 27.68
CA SER A 452 20.33 58.36 27.71
C SER A 452 20.68 58.87 29.10
N ASP A 453 20.26 58.19 30.17
CA ASP A 453 20.65 58.54 31.54
C ASP A 453 22.01 57.90 31.88
N GLY A 454 23.02 58.74 32.18
CA GLY A 454 24.42 58.33 32.36
C GLY A 454 24.68 57.42 33.56
N LYS A 455 23.66 57.09 34.36
CA LYS A 455 23.75 56.22 35.55
C LYS A 455 23.21 54.80 35.34
N LEU A 456 22.51 54.53 34.24
CA LEU A 456 22.04 53.19 33.85
C LEU A 456 22.68 52.85 32.51
N SER A 457 23.95 52.45 32.54
CA SER A 457 24.75 52.22 31.33
C SER A 457 24.38 50.93 30.60
N TRP A 458 23.25 50.96 29.89
CA TRP A 458 23.03 50.12 28.71
C TRP A 458 23.17 51.03 27.51
N ASN A 459 24.15 50.78 26.63
CA ASN A 459 24.20 51.51 25.38
C ASN A 459 22.96 51.15 24.53
N LYS A 460 22.55 52.04 23.61
CA LYS A 460 21.36 51.86 22.76
C LYS A 460 21.34 50.50 22.02
N ASN A 461 22.51 49.94 21.69
CA ASN A 461 22.62 48.62 21.07
C ASN A 461 22.35 47.48 22.05
N GLN A 462 22.70 47.62 23.34
CA GLN A 462 22.43 46.62 24.38
C GLN A 462 20.95 46.60 24.77
N GLY A 463 20.29 47.76 24.85
CA GLY A 463 18.85 47.85 25.11
C GLY A 463 18.02 47.27 23.96
N VAL A 464 18.44 47.52 22.71
CA VAL A 464 17.84 46.90 21.52
C VAL A 464 18.15 45.40 21.48
N GLN A 465 19.39 44.96 21.74
CA GLN A 465 19.71 43.53 21.87
C GLN A 465 18.88 42.84 22.95
N PHE A 466 18.56 43.51 24.06
CA PHE A 466 17.71 42.94 25.10
C PHE A 466 16.28 42.71 24.60
N VAL A 467 15.68 43.71 23.94
CA VAL A 467 14.33 43.59 23.37
C VAL A 467 14.29 42.59 22.21
N THR A 468 15.31 42.57 21.34
CA THR A 468 15.43 41.65 20.21
C THR A 468 15.75 40.21 20.65
N ASN A 469 16.62 40.01 21.65
CA ASN A 469 16.87 38.69 22.24
C ASN A 469 15.70 38.23 23.09
N ALA A 470 14.93 39.12 23.72
CA ALA A 470 13.69 38.77 24.39
C ALA A 470 12.61 38.36 23.38
N MET A 471 12.53 39.01 22.21
CA MET A 471 11.70 38.56 21.09
C MET A 471 12.18 37.21 20.54
N ASP A 472 13.47 37.05 20.24
CA ASP A 472 14.02 35.81 19.68
C ASP A 472 13.96 34.63 20.68
N LYS A 473 14.19 34.87 21.98
CA LYS A 473 14.05 33.86 23.04
C LYS A 473 12.59 33.57 23.39
N SER A 474 11.68 34.54 23.40
CA SER A 474 10.25 34.24 23.61
C SER A 474 9.68 33.46 22.43
N ILE A 475 10.14 33.75 21.21
CA ILE A 475 9.83 32.99 20.00
C ILE A 475 10.53 31.61 19.99
N LYS A 476 11.67 31.39 20.65
CA LYS A 476 12.33 30.06 20.71
C LYS A 476 11.89 29.18 21.89
N TRP A 477 11.69 29.76 23.08
CA TRP A 477 11.35 29.03 24.31
C TRP A 477 9.91 28.53 24.33
N ALA A 478 8.98 29.24 23.66
CA ALA A 478 7.59 28.81 23.49
C ALA A 478 7.43 27.53 22.66
N PHE A 479 8.44 27.15 21.85
CA PHE A 479 8.37 25.99 20.96
C PHE A 479 8.98 24.71 21.55
N MET A 480 9.89 24.83 22.54
CA MET A 480 10.47 23.64 23.20
C MET A 480 9.54 22.98 24.22
N ALA A 481 8.53 23.68 24.74
CA ALA A 481 7.81 23.21 25.93
C ALA A 481 6.47 22.46 25.70
N VAL A 482 5.83 22.52 24.52
CA VAL A 482 4.44 22.03 24.36
C VAL A 482 4.16 21.42 22.98
N GLY A 483 5.07 20.58 22.48
CA GLY A 483 4.97 20.02 21.12
C GLY A 483 4.00 18.84 20.94
N TYR A 484 3.55 18.14 21.99
CA TYR A 484 2.84 16.87 21.81
C TYR A 484 1.59 16.61 22.67
N GLY A 485 1.27 17.46 23.66
CA GLY A 485 0.24 17.14 24.67
C GLY A 485 -1.11 17.88 24.58
N ILE A 486 -1.19 19.06 23.96
CA ILE A 486 -2.36 19.97 24.13
C ILE A 486 -3.35 19.95 22.95
N THR A 487 -2.97 19.41 21.80
CA THR A 487 -3.75 19.51 20.55
C THR A 487 -5.05 18.68 20.56
N ILE A 488 -5.18 17.67 21.43
CA ILE A 488 -6.38 16.81 21.50
C ILE A 488 -7.39 17.30 22.55
N ALA A 489 -6.95 17.94 23.64
CA ALA A 489 -7.84 18.36 24.74
C ALA A 489 -8.45 19.78 24.56
N GLY A 490 -7.80 20.68 23.80
CA GLY A 490 -8.20 22.09 23.67
C GLY A 490 -9.40 22.38 22.75
N ASN A 491 -9.70 21.50 21.79
CA ASN A 491 -10.74 21.75 20.77
C ASN A 491 -12.17 21.60 21.32
N ALA A 492 -12.39 20.80 22.37
CA ALA A 492 -13.70 20.66 23.01
C ALA A 492 -14.11 21.87 23.88
N TYR A 493 -13.15 22.59 24.46
CA TYR A 493 -13.42 23.68 25.41
C TYR A 493 -13.68 25.05 24.72
N ASN A 494 -13.08 25.32 23.55
CA ASN A 494 -13.15 26.63 22.90
C ASN A 494 -14.36 26.82 21.95
N LEU A 495 -15.04 25.75 21.53
CA LEU A 495 -16.31 25.82 20.79
C LEU A 495 -17.48 26.35 21.66
N ARG A 496 -17.37 26.30 23.00
CA ARG A 496 -18.41 26.74 23.95
C ARG A 496 -18.46 28.26 24.18
N GLY A 497 -17.39 29.00 23.87
CA GLY A 497 -17.18 30.35 24.41
C GLY A 497 -17.35 31.54 23.46
N SER A 498 -17.52 31.35 22.15
CA SER A 498 -17.48 32.46 21.20
C SER A 498 -18.87 33.05 20.92
N LYS A 499 -19.12 34.26 21.45
CA LYS A 499 -20.31 35.06 21.14
C LYS A 499 -20.11 35.79 19.81
N PHE A 500 -20.99 35.56 18.83
CA PHE A 500 -20.96 36.25 17.52
C PHE A 500 -22.35 36.83 17.22
N ASN A 501 -22.44 38.14 16.91
CA ASN A 501 -23.70 38.86 16.64
C ASN A 501 -24.86 38.50 17.59
N GLN A 502 -24.60 38.54 18.90
CA GLN A 502 -25.58 38.21 19.96
C GLN A 502 -26.11 36.76 19.96
N ALA A 503 -25.74 35.91 19.01
CA ALA A 503 -26.09 34.49 18.98
C ALA A 503 -24.90 33.61 19.41
N THR A 504 -25.08 32.82 20.45
CA THR A 504 -24.08 31.89 20.98
C THR A 504 -24.27 30.51 20.36
N GLY A 505 -23.20 29.81 19.97
CA GLY A 505 -23.24 28.38 19.65
C GLY A 505 -23.60 27.99 18.21
N ARG A 506 -23.60 28.91 17.23
CA ARG A 506 -23.93 28.61 15.83
C ARG A 506 -22.95 27.63 15.17
N MET A 507 -21.65 27.76 15.46
CA MET A 507 -20.61 26.83 15.00
C MET A 507 -20.72 25.46 15.67
N LYS A 508 -21.05 25.43 16.96
CA LYS A 508 -21.33 24.19 17.69
C LYS A 508 -22.53 23.48 17.07
N LYS A 509 -23.62 24.21 16.80
CA LYS A 509 -24.82 23.65 16.18
C LYS A 509 -24.53 23.08 14.79
N ALA A 510 -23.77 23.77 13.94
CA ALA A 510 -23.42 23.25 12.62
C ALA A 510 -22.53 21.98 12.68
N HIS A 511 -21.62 21.91 13.65
CA HIS A 511 -20.81 20.71 13.90
C HIS A 511 -21.65 19.57 14.50
N ASP A 512 -22.47 19.85 15.52
CA ASP A 512 -23.39 18.89 16.13
C ASP A 512 -24.39 18.35 15.08
N ASP A 513 -24.94 19.21 14.21
CA ASP A 513 -25.84 18.82 13.11
C ASP A 513 -25.13 17.93 12.07
N PHE A 514 -23.83 18.17 11.80
CA PHE A 514 -23.03 17.33 10.91
C PHE A 514 -22.71 15.97 11.54
N VAL A 515 -22.23 15.96 12.79
CA VAL A 515 -21.93 14.74 13.55
C VAL A 515 -23.19 13.89 13.66
N GLN A 516 -24.32 14.51 14.02
CA GLN A 516 -25.60 13.83 14.13
C GLN A 516 -26.06 13.27 12.78
N LYS A 517 -25.95 14.03 11.69
CA LYS A 517 -26.29 13.52 10.35
C LYS A 517 -25.39 12.36 9.92
N ASN A 518 -24.08 12.44 10.19
CA ASN A 518 -23.13 11.37 9.87
C ASN A 518 -23.40 10.11 10.70
N ASP A 519 -23.70 10.27 11.99
CA ASP A 519 -24.07 9.19 12.89
C ASP A 519 -25.40 8.56 12.47
N ASP A 520 -26.40 9.36 12.07
CA ASP A 520 -27.69 8.87 11.55
C ASP A 520 -27.50 8.08 10.25
N GLU A 521 -26.66 8.56 9.33
CA GLU A 521 -26.32 7.85 8.08
C GLU A 521 -25.56 6.54 8.35
N LYS A 522 -24.58 6.55 9.27
CA LYS A 522 -23.84 5.36 9.71
C LYS A 522 -24.77 4.35 10.36
N ASN A 523 -25.63 4.79 11.27
CA ASN A 523 -26.60 3.94 11.98
C ASN A 523 -27.62 3.33 11.02
N LYS A 524 -28.08 4.10 10.02
CA LYS A 524 -28.94 3.57 8.96
C LYS A 524 -28.23 2.47 8.17
N LYS A 525 -26.97 2.65 7.79
CA LYS A 525 -26.17 1.63 7.09
C LYS A 525 -25.89 0.40 7.93
N ILE A 526 -25.64 0.57 9.23
CA ILE A 526 -25.52 -0.52 10.19
C ILE A 526 -26.85 -1.30 10.29
N ALA A 527 -27.99 -0.61 10.34
CA ALA A 527 -29.30 -1.25 10.37
C ALA A 527 -29.58 -2.04 9.07
N GLU A 528 -29.29 -1.46 7.90
CA GLU A 528 -29.36 -2.15 6.60
C GLU A 528 -28.48 -3.40 6.59
N ARG A 529 -27.21 -3.30 7.01
CA ARG A 529 -26.30 -4.44 7.13
C ARG A 529 -26.86 -5.52 8.06
N ASN A 530 -27.36 -5.15 9.23
CA ASN A 530 -27.83 -6.08 10.24
C ASN A 530 -29.11 -6.83 9.80
N ILE A 531 -29.84 -6.33 8.80
CA ILE A 531 -30.98 -7.04 8.19
C ILE A 531 -30.49 -7.89 7.01
N GLU A 532 -29.71 -7.29 6.11
CA GLU A 532 -29.36 -7.91 4.83
C GLU A 532 -28.26 -8.98 4.93
N ASN A 533 -27.32 -8.86 5.88
CA ASN A 533 -26.27 -9.88 6.06
C ASN A 533 -26.85 -11.21 6.59
N PRO A 534 -27.72 -11.23 7.61
CA PRO A 534 -28.39 -12.48 8.01
C PRO A 534 -29.24 -13.10 6.89
N LEU A 535 -29.94 -12.29 6.09
CA LEU A 535 -30.69 -12.78 4.94
C LEU A 535 -29.77 -13.39 3.88
N ALA A 536 -28.65 -12.74 3.58
CA ALA A 536 -27.63 -13.28 2.68
C ALA A 536 -27.01 -14.58 3.23
N GLN A 537 -26.75 -14.67 4.53
CA GLN A 537 -26.27 -15.89 5.18
C GLN A 537 -27.27 -17.04 5.09
N GLN A 538 -28.58 -16.77 5.26
CA GLN A 538 -29.62 -17.78 5.04
C GLN A 538 -29.64 -18.26 3.59
N ARG A 539 -29.48 -17.35 2.62
CA ARG A 539 -29.40 -17.69 1.19
C ARG A 539 -28.15 -18.51 0.88
N ILE A 540 -26.99 -18.13 1.43
CA ILE A 540 -25.74 -18.89 1.33
C ILE A 540 -25.95 -20.32 1.86
N GLN A 541 -26.57 -20.46 3.03
CA GLN A 541 -26.84 -21.79 3.60
C GLN A 541 -27.78 -22.62 2.73
N ALA A 542 -28.80 -22.00 2.13
CA ALA A 542 -29.68 -22.68 1.18
C ALA A 542 -28.94 -23.14 -0.08
N GLU A 543 -28.07 -22.31 -0.66
CA GLU A 543 -27.27 -22.68 -1.83
C GLU A 543 -26.19 -23.71 -1.51
N GLN A 544 -25.58 -23.65 -0.32
CA GLN A 544 -24.68 -24.70 0.18
C GLN A 544 -25.39 -26.05 0.31
N ASN A 545 -26.66 -26.06 0.73
CA ASN A 545 -27.46 -27.29 0.73
C ASN A 545 -27.71 -27.80 -0.70
N VAL A 546 -27.96 -26.91 -1.67
CA VAL A 546 -28.08 -27.28 -3.09
C VAL A 546 -26.77 -27.90 -3.59
N MET A 547 -25.62 -27.29 -3.29
CA MET A 547 -24.31 -27.83 -3.63
C MET A 547 -24.11 -29.22 -3.01
N ALA A 548 -24.42 -29.40 -1.72
CA ALA A 548 -24.30 -30.68 -1.05
C ALA A 548 -25.18 -31.78 -1.68
N GLN A 549 -26.39 -31.44 -2.13
CA GLN A 549 -27.30 -32.37 -2.80
C GLN A 549 -26.78 -32.86 -4.17
N THR A 550 -25.87 -32.12 -4.82
CA THR A 550 -25.26 -32.56 -6.08
C THR A 550 -24.24 -33.69 -5.90
N GLY A 551 -23.70 -33.87 -4.69
CA GLY A 551 -22.59 -34.79 -4.41
C GLY A 551 -21.24 -34.33 -4.99
N ILE A 552 -21.18 -33.15 -5.60
CA ILE A 552 -19.96 -32.53 -6.12
C ILE A 552 -19.38 -31.62 -5.03
N THR A 553 -18.05 -31.57 -4.95
CA THR A 553 -17.30 -30.66 -4.07
C THR A 553 -16.42 -29.76 -4.91
N ASP A 554 -15.91 -28.67 -4.34
CA ASP A 554 -14.96 -27.79 -5.04
C ASP A 554 -13.73 -28.56 -5.56
N ALA A 555 -13.24 -29.56 -4.81
CA ALA A 555 -12.11 -30.38 -5.21
C ALA A 555 -12.43 -31.33 -6.38
N THR A 556 -13.68 -31.76 -6.52
CA THR A 556 -14.11 -32.74 -7.54
C THR A 556 -14.78 -32.08 -8.75
N TYR A 557 -15.16 -30.80 -8.66
CA TYR A 557 -15.89 -30.07 -9.70
C TYR A 557 -15.24 -30.19 -11.08
N ALA A 558 -13.94 -29.93 -11.20
CA ALA A 558 -13.23 -29.97 -12.48
C ALA A 558 -13.32 -31.35 -13.17
N GLN A 559 -13.26 -32.42 -12.38
CA GLN A 559 -13.39 -33.79 -12.90
C GLN A 559 -14.80 -34.06 -13.43
N HIS A 560 -15.83 -33.63 -12.70
CA HIS A 560 -17.23 -33.79 -13.13
C HIS A 560 -17.55 -32.92 -14.36
N GLU A 561 -17.04 -31.68 -14.41
CA GLU A 561 -17.20 -30.78 -15.56
C GLU A 561 -16.53 -31.37 -16.81
N GLN A 562 -15.33 -31.95 -16.68
CA GLN A 562 -14.66 -32.63 -17.80
C GLN A 562 -15.44 -33.87 -18.27
N ALA A 563 -16.00 -34.66 -17.34
CA ALA A 563 -16.83 -35.81 -17.68
C ALA A 563 -18.11 -35.42 -18.43
N TYR A 564 -18.77 -34.35 -17.98
CA TYR A 564 -19.93 -33.77 -18.67
C TYR A 564 -19.55 -33.28 -20.08
N ASN A 565 -18.49 -32.47 -20.21
CA ASN A 565 -18.06 -31.94 -21.51
C ASN A 565 -17.71 -33.06 -22.51
N THR A 566 -17.14 -34.15 -22.03
CA THR A 566 -16.86 -35.33 -22.87
C THR A 566 -18.15 -36.01 -23.32
N ALA A 567 -19.14 -36.17 -22.43
CA ALA A 567 -20.43 -36.77 -22.77
C ALA A 567 -21.26 -35.89 -23.71
N ASP A 568 -21.26 -34.56 -23.51
CA ASP A 568 -21.91 -33.59 -24.39
C ASP A 568 -21.29 -33.59 -25.80
N ALA A 569 -19.96 -33.68 -25.89
CA ALA A 569 -19.26 -33.82 -27.17
C ALA A 569 -19.64 -35.11 -27.91
N ASP A 570 -19.72 -36.24 -27.20
CA ASP A 570 -20.19 -37.51 -27.79
C ASP A 570 -21.65 -37.39 -28.26
N ALA A 571 -22.55 -36.81 -27.44
CA ALA A 571 -23.94 -36.59 -27.83
C ALA A 571 -24.06 -35.74 -29.11
N LYS A 572 -23.30 -34.65 -29.23
CA LYS A 572 -23.23 -33.80 -30.44
C LYS A 572 -22.72 -34.57 -31.66
N GLN A 573 -21.71 -35.42 -31.49
CA GLN A 573 -21.21 -36.27 -32.56
C GLN A 573 -22.28 -37.28 -33.03
N LYS A 574 -22.98 -37.94 -32.09
CA LYS A 574 -24.07 -38.88 -32.40
C LYS A 574 -25.28 -38.19 -33.03
N LEU A 575 -25.60 -36.96 -32.63
CA LEU A 575 -26.64 -36.15 -33.25
C LEU A 575 -26.32 -35.88 -34.73
N THR A 576 -25.06 -35.54 -35.03
CA THR A 576 -24.60 -35.35 -36.41
C THR A 576 -24.78 -36.62 -37.24
N ALA A 577 -24.35 -37.77 -36.70
CA ALA A 577 -24.54 -39.07 -37.37
C ALA A 577 -26.02 -39.44 -37.58
N MET A 578 -26.89 -39.11 -36.62
CA MET A 578 -28.35 -39.29 -36.75
C MET A 578 -28.92 -38.43 -37.87
N ASN A 579 -28.53 -37.15 -37.93
CA ASN A 579 -28.99 -36.23 -38.98
C ASN A 579 -28.52 -36.67 -40.37
N ASP A 580 -27.29 -37.18 -40.50
CA ASP A 580 -26.78 -37.73 -41.75
C ASP A 580 -27.54 -38.99 -42.19
N ALA A 581 -27.87 -39.88 -41.25
CA ALA A 581 -28.68 -41.07 -41.52
C ALA A 581 -30.12 -40.72 -41.92
N ASP A 582 -30.74 -39.75 -41.22
CA ASP A 582 -32.08 -39.24 -41.54
C ASP A 582 -32.13 -38.63 -42.94
N LYS A 583 -31.11 -37.84 -43.31
CA LYS A 583 -31.00 -37.25 -44.64
C LYS A 583 -30.97 -38.32 -45.74
N ARG A 584 -30.14 -39.36 -45.58
CA ARG A 584 -30.07 -40.48 -46.55
C ARG A 584 -31.40 -41.23 -46.68
N LEU A 585 -32.09 -41.43 -45.56
CA LEU A 585 -33.39 -42.09 -45.55
C LEU A 585 -34.47 -41.24 -46.26
N LYS A 586 -34.51 -39.92 -45.97
CA LYS A 586 -35.42 -38.98 -46.63
C LYS A 586 -35.17 -38.87 -48.13
N ASP A 587 -33.90 -38.80 -48.54
CA ASP A 587 -33.53 -38.78 -49.95
C ASP A 587 -33.98 -40.06 -50.68
N ALA A 588 -33.82 -41.23 -50.04
CA ALA A 588 -34.31 -42.50 -50.59
C ALA A 588 -35.85 -42.55 -50.66
N ASN A 589 -36.55 -42.15 -49.60
CA ASN A 589 -38.01 -42.10 -49.58
C ASN A 589 -38.55 -41.17 -50.69
N LYS A 590 -37.95 -39.98 -50.86
CA LYS A 590 -38.35 -39.04 -51.91
C LYS A 590 -38.19 -39.61 -53.31
N LYS A 591 -37.10 -40.35 -53.57
CA LYS A 591 -36.90 -41.05 -54.86
C LYS A 591 -37.94 -42.15 -55.09
N LEU A 592 -38.50 -42.72 -54.03
CA LEU A 592 -39.46 -43.82 -54.08
C LEU A 592 -40.93 -43.37 -54.09
N GLU A 593 -41.27 -42.11 -53.82
CA GLU A 593 -42.66 -41.60 -53.82
C GLU A 593 -43.44 -42.02 -55.07
N SER A 594 -42.90 -41.73 -56.26
CA SER A 594 -43.55 -42.08 -57.54
C SER A 594 -43.67 -43.59 -57.78
N TYR A 595 -42.77 -44.38 -57.20
CA TYR A 595 -42.79 -45.84 -57.32
C TYR A 595 -43.81 -46.44 -56.36
N ASP A 596 -43.85 -45.97 -55.11
CA ASP A 596 -44.80 -46.40 -54.07
C ASP A 596 -46.25 -46.09 -54.46
N ASP A 597 -46.51 -44.88 -55.01
CA ASP A 597 -47.84 -44.49 -55.52
C ASP A 597 -48.30 -45.42 -56.66
N LEU A 598 -47.38 -45.74 -57.58
CA LEU A 598 -47.69 -46.62 -58.71
C LEU A 598 -47.92 -48.07 -58.25
N GLU A 599 -47.14 -48.54 -57.27
CA GLU A 599 -47.33 -49.86 -56.68
C GLU A 599 -48.69 -49.96 -55.96
N GLN A 600 -49.10 -48.93 -55.22
CA GLN A 600 -50.44 -48.87 -54.64
C GLN A 600 -51.55 -48.93 -55.70
N GLN A 601 -51.44 -48.14 -56.77
CA GLN A 601 -52.42 -48.16 -57.87
C GLN A 601 -52.53 -49.55 -58.51
N ILE A 602 -51.40 -50.23 -58.73
CA ILE A 602 -51.37 -51.60 -59.25
C ILE A 602 -52.07 -52.56 -58.29
N GLN A 603 -51.81 -52.48 -56.98
CA GLN A 603 -52.45 -53.36 -55.99
C GLN A 603 -53.95 -53.12 -55.90
N SER A 604 -54.40 -51.86 -55.86
CA SER A 604 -55.83 -51.51 -55.87
C SER A 604 -56.52 -52.02 -57.13
N ALA A 605 -55.88 -51.88 -58.30
CA ALA A 605 -56.42 -52.36 -59.56
C ALA A 605 -56.46 -53.91 -59.63
N LYS A 606 -55.46 -54.61 -59.07
CA LYS A 606 -55.48 -56.07 -58.93
C LYS A 606 -56.63 -56.55 -58.03
N GLN A 607 -56.84 -55.88 -56.89
CA GLN A 607 -57.94 -56.19 -55.98
C GLN A 607 -59.30 -55.95 -56.64
N ALA A 608 -59.46 -54.83 -57.35
CA ALA A 608 -60.68 -54.51 -58.09
C ALA A 608 -60.99 -55.55 -59.18
N SER A 609 -59.98 -56.00 -59.95
CA SER A 609 -60.17 -57.03 -60.98
C SER A 609 -60.53 -58.38 -60.37
N ALA A 610 -59.91 -58.77 -59.25
CA ALA A 610 -60.27 -60.00 -58.55
C ALA A 610 -61.73 -59.97 -58.06
N LYS A 611 -62.19 -58.83 -57.53
CA LYS A 611 -63.58 -58.65 -57.12
C LYS A 611 -64.54 -58.70 -58.31
N MET A 612 -64.24 -58.00 -59.40
CA MET A 612 -65.06 -58.04 -60.62
C MET A 612 -65.17 -59.46 -61.20
N GLN A 613 -64.10 -60.26 -61.14
CA GLN A 613 -64.13 -61.67 -61.56
C GLN A 613 -65.02 -62.53 -60.67
N GLN A 614 -65.02 -62.29 -59.35
CA GLN A 614 -65.94 -62.94 -58.43
C GLN A 614 -67.39 -62.57 -58.72
N ASP A 615 -67.68 -61.27 -58.91
CA ASP A 615 -69.03 -60.77 -59.22
C ASP A 615 -69.54 -61.32 -60.57
N LEU A 616 -68.67 -61.38 -61.58
CA LEU A 616 -68.96 -62.01 -62.87
C LEU A 616 -69.30 -63.50 -62.73
N GLN A 617 -68.59 -64.23 -61.87
CA GLN A 617 -68.87 -65.64 -61.63
C GLN A 617 -70.22 -65.82 -60.92
N GLN A 618 -70.55 -64.95 -59.96
CA GLN A 618 -71.85 -64.96 -59.28
C GLN A 618 -73.00 -64.68 -60.26
N LEU A 619 -72.87 -63.67 -61.12
CA LEU A 619 -73.90 -63.36 -62.13
C LEU A 619 -74.06 -64.49 -63.15
N LYS A 620 -72.96 -65.13 -63.60
CA LYS A 620 -73.03 -66.30 -64.48
C LYS A 620 -73.72 -67.49 -63.80
N ASN A 621 -73.48 -67.70 -62.52
CA ASN A 621 -74.16 -68.74 -61.76
C ASN A 621 -75.65 -68.41 -61.63
N ALA A 622 -76.01 -67.18 -61.30
CA ALA A 622 -77.40 -66.71 -61.21
C ALA A 622 -78.14 -66.83 -62.56
N LEU A 623 -77.48 -66.50 -63.66
CA LEU A 623 -78.04 -66.63 -65.01
C LEU A 623 -78.43 -68.08 -65.33
N ASN A 624 -77.62 -69.05 -64.89
CA ASN A 624 -77.75 -70.46 -65.20
C ASN A 624 -78.50 -71.29 -64.13
N ASP A 625 -78.83 -70.71 -62.96
CA ASP A 625 -79.57 -71.39 -61.90
C ASP A 625 -81.08 -71.34 -62.17
N PRO A 626 -81.75 -72.49 -62.37
CA PRO A 626 -83.20 -72.54 -62.56
C PRO A 626 -84.01 -71.91 -61.41
N ASN A 627 -83.46 -71.88 -60.19
CA ASN A 627 -84.13 -71.29 -59.03
C ASN A 627 -84.19 -69.75 -59.09
N THR A 628 -83.29 -69.09 -59.83
CA THR A 628 -83.28 -67.63 -60.01
C THR A 628 -84.58 -67.11 -60.62
N TYR A 629 -85.23 -67.92 -61.47
CA TYR A 629 -86.43 -67.53 -62.21
C TYR A 629 -87.73 -68.18 -61.68
N ASN A 630 -87.63 -68.99 -60.63
CA ASN A 630 -88.74 -69.79 -60.14
C ASN A 630 -89.89 -68.90 -59.60
N GLY A 631 -91.13 -69.22 -59.99
CA GLY A 631 -92.32 -68.46 -59.61
C GLY A 631 -92.56 -67.14 -60.37
N MET A 632 -91.68 -66.75 -61.30
CA MET A 632 -91.85 -65.54 -62.12
C MET A 632 -92.67 -65.82 -63.39
N PRO A 633 -93.57 -64.90 -63.81
CA PRO A 633 -94.20 -64.97 -65.13
C PRO A 633 -93.14 -64.92 -66.26
N PRO A 634 -93.35 -65.58 -67.42
CA PRO A 634 -92.35 -65.68 -68.49
C PRO A 634 -91.77 -64.33 -68.95
N GLN A 635 -92.60 -63.28 -68.99
CA GLN A 635 -92.18 -61.93 -69.37
C GLN A 635 -91.23 -61.31 -68.33
N VAL A 636 -91.43 -61.59 -67.04
CA VAL A 636 -90.60 -61.09 -65.94
C VAL A 636 -89.29 -61.89 -65.86
N ALA A 637 -89.35 -63.22 -66.00
CA ALA A 637 -88.16 -64.07 -66.04
C ALA A 637 -87.23 -63.70 -67.21
N ASN A 638 -87.79 -63.43 -68.39
CA ASN A 638 -87.02 -62.97 -69.55
C ASN A 638 -86.40 -61.58 -69.33
N ALA A 639 -87.12 -60.64 -68.70
CA ALA A 639 -86.58 -59.32 -68.36
C ALA A 639 -85.41 -59.41 -67.36
N VAL A 640 -85.50 -60.29 -66.35
CA VAL A 640 -84.43 -60.55 -65.37
C VAL A 640 -83.22 -61.20 -66.05
N ALA A 641 -83.43 -62.20 -66.92
CA ALA A 641 -82.35 -62.85 -67.67
C ALA A 641 -81.60 -61.86 -68.58
N VAL A 642 -82.34 -60.98 -69.28
CA VAL A 642 -81.76 -59.92 -70.12
C VAL A 642 -80.99 -58.90 -69.27
N ASP A 643 -81.49 -58.54 -68.09
CA ASP A 643 -80.77 -57.64 -67.19
C ASP A 643 -79.49 -58.27 -66.61
N ILE A 644 -79.53 -59.53 -66.17
CA ILE A 644 -78.33 -60.26 -65.74
C ILE A 644 -77.32 -60.37 -66.89
N GLN A 645 -77.78 -60.67 -68.11
CA GLN A 645 -76.93 -60.73 -69.31
C GLN A 645 -76.30 -59.37 -69.64
N ARG A 646 -77.04 -58.27 -69.47
CA ARG A 646 -76.54 -56.90 -69.60
C ARG A 646 -75.47 -56.62 -68.53
N GLN A 647 -75.74 -56.92 -67.26
CA GLN A 647 -74.80 -56.76 -66.16
C GLN A 647 -73.51 -57.57 -66.38
N ILE A 648 -73.61 -58.82 -66.88
CA ILE A 648 -72.43 -59.63 -67.26
C ILE A 648 -71.62 -58.94 -68.36
N THR A 649 -72.30 -58.39 -69.38
CA THR A 649 -71.63 -57.70 -70.50
C THR A 649 -70.91 -56.45 -70.02
N ASP A 650 -71.59 -55.63 -69.21
CA ASP A 650 -71.04 -54.39 -68.65
C ASP A 650 -69.85 -54.67 -67.73
N LEU A 651 -69.96 -55.64 -66.80
CA LEU A 651 -68.86 -56.04 -65.92
C LEU A 651 -67.70 -56.71 -66.67
N THR A 652 -67.97 -57.48 -67.72
CA THR A 652 -66.91 -58.07 -68.56
C THR A 652 -66.13 -56.98 -69.29
N GLN A 653 -66.83 -55.95 -69.79
CA GLN A 653 -66.19 -54.80 -70.42
C GLN A 653 -65.36 -54.01 -69.41
N GLN A 654 -65.89 -53.76 -68.20
CA GLN A 654 -65.16 -53.08 -67.12
C GLN A 654 -63.90 -53.86 -66.68
N ASP A 655 -63.97 -55.18 -66.51
CA ASP A 655 -62.79 -56.01 -66.19
C ASP A 655 -61.74 -56.00 -67.32
N ASN A 656 -62.18 -55.99 -68.58
CA ASN A 656 -61.27 -55.88 -69.73
C ASN A 656 -60.56 -54.51 -69.78
N ASP A 657 -61.27 -53.43 -69.51
CA ASP A 657 -60.68 -52.08 -69.48
C ASP A 657 -59.78 -51.88 -68.26
N LEU A 658 -60.13 -52.48 -67.11
CA LEU A 658 -59.25 -52.55 -65.95
C LEU A 658 -57.98 -53.37 -66.23
N LYS A 659 -58.07 -54.52 -66.92
CA LYS A 659 -56.92 -55.33 -67.33
C LYS A 659 -55.97 -54.59 -68.29
N LYS A 660 -56.51 -53.81 -69.23
CA LYS A 660 -55.70 -52.92 -70.10
C LYS A 660 -54.98 -51.86 -69.26
N SER A 661 -55.69 -51.22 -68.33
CA SER A 661 -55.12 -50.24 -67.42
C SER A 661 -54.01 -50.87 -66.55
N LEU A 662 -54.22 -52.09 -66.06
CA LEU A 662 -53.21 -52.86 -65.32
C LEU A 662 -51.95 -53.12 -66.14
N SER A 663 -52.10 -53.46 -67.43
CA SER A 663 -50.96 -53.64 -68.35
C SER A 663 -50.15 -52.35 -68.53
N GLN A 664 -50.84 -51.20 -68.63
CA GLN A 664 -50.19 -49.90 -68.72
C GLN A 664 -49.46 -49.53 -67.43
N LEU A 665 -50.10 -49.72 -66.26
CA LEU A 665 -49.48 -49.47 -64.96
C LEU A 665 -48.24 -50.36 -64.75
N ASN A 666 -48.31 -51.65 -65.10
CA ASN A 666 -47.16 -52.56 -65.03
C ASN A 666 -45.99 -52.12 -65.96
N LYS A 667 -46.28 -51.60 -67.16
CA LYS A 667 -45.25 -51.04 -68.05
C LYS A 667 -44.61 -49.78 -67.46
N SER A 668 -45.42 -48.89 -66.89
CA SER A 668 -44.91 -47.70 -66.18
C SER A 668 -44.03 -48.09 -65.00
N GLN A 669 -44.36 -49.17 -64.29
CA GLN A 669 -43.55 -49.68 -63.17
C GLN A 669 -42.21 -50.23 -63.67
N GLN A 670 -42.21 -51.01 -64.75
CA GLN A 670 -40.97 -51.48 -65.38
C GLN A 670 -40.08 -50.31 -65.84
N ASN A 671 -40.65 -49.24 -66.39
CA ASN A 671 -39.90 -48.05 -66.80
C ASN A 671 -39.30 -47.30 -65.60
N LEU A 672 -39.98 -47.22 -64.46
CA LEU A 672 -39.38 -46.66 -63.24
C LEU A 672 -38.25 -47.55 -62.71
N LEU A 673 -38.39 -48.87 -62.82
CA LEU A 673 -37.37 -49.84 -62.40
C LEU A 673 -36.12 -49.86 -63.29
N THR A 674 -36.12 -49.25 -64.48
CA THR A 674 -34.90 -49.06 -65.27
C THR A 674 -34.08 -47.84 -64.82
N ASN A 675 -34.65 -46.96 -63.99
CA ASN A 675 -33.93 -45.83 -63.42
C ASN A 675 -32.95 -46.32 -62.33
N PRO A 676 -31.62 -46.14 -62.51
CA PRO A 676 -30.63 -46.59 -61.54
C PRO A 676 -30.81 -45.97 -60.15
N ASP A 677 -31.31 -44.73 -60.06
CA ASP A 677 -31.55 -44.05 -58.79
C ASP A 677 -32.69 -44.70 -57.99
N ILE A 678 -33.73 -45.18 -58.68
CA ILE A 678 -34.87 -45.88 -58.04
C ILE A 678 -34.41 -47.25 -57.55
N GLN A 679 -33.72 -48.05 -58.37
CA GLN A 679 -33.21 -49.35 -57.95
C GLN A 679 -32.26 -49.24 -56.75
N ASN A 680 -31.36 -48.26 -56.77
CA ASN A 680 -30.43 -48.02 -55.68
C ASN A 680 -31.17 -47.63 -54.39
N ALA A 681 -32.14 -46.72 -54.48
CA ALA A 681 -32.97 -46.34 -53.33
C ALA A 681 -33.77 -47.54 -52.79
N LEU A 682 -34.35 -48.37 -53.66
CA LEU A 682 -35.16 -49.53 -53.28
C LEU A 682 -34.34 -50.60 -52.55
N ASN A 683 -33.12 -50.88 -53.04
CA ASN A 683 -32.20 -51.84 -52.43
C ASN A 683 -31.62 -51.36 -51.09
N ASN A 684 -31.34 -50.06 -50.96
CA ASN A 684 -30.64 -49.52 -49.79
C ASN A 684 -31.56 -48.93 -48.72
N ARG A 685 -32.85 -48.67 -49.01
CA ARG A 685 -33.81 -48.12 -48.03
C ARG A 685 -33.88 -48.92 -46.73
N PRO A 686 -33.97 -50.28 -46.72
CA PRO A 686 -33.98 -51.05 -45.47
C PRO A 686 -32.72 -50.83 -44.61
N THR A 687 -31.57 -50.72 -45.27
CA THR A 687 -30.29 -50.43 -44.61
C THR A 687 -30.25 -49.01 -44.07
N TYR A 688 -30.73 -48.02 -44.82
CA TYR A 688 -30.83 -46.62 -44.34
C TYR A 688 -31.77 -46.49 -43.14
N GLN A 689 -32.91 -47.17 -43.15
CA GLN A 689 -33.83 -47.21 -42.01
C GLN A 689 -33.17 -47.83 -40.77
N THR A 690 -32.47 -48.94 -40.94
CA THR A 690 -31.74 -49.60 -39.85
C THR A 690 -30.64 -48.70 -39.28
N ASN A 691 -29.87 -48.05 -40.15
CA ASN A 691 -28.82 -47.10 -39.76
C ASN A 691 -29.40 -45.89 -39.01
N PHE A 692 -30.53 -45.34 -39.46
CA PHE A 692 -31.21 -44.25 -38.77
C PHE A 692 -31.69 -44.69 -37.38
N ASN A 693 -32.35 -45.84 -37.26
CA ASN A 693 -32.82 -46.36 -35.98
C ASN A 693 -31.66 -46.58 -34.98
N ALA A 694 -30.53 -47.14 -35.46
CA ALA A 694 -29.34 -47.34 -34.64
C ALA A 694 -28.67 -46.02 -34.22
N ALA A 695 -28.58 -45.04 -35.13
CA ALA A 695 -28.04 -43.73 -34.85
C ALA A 695 -28.93 -42.96 -33.86
N GLN A 696 -30.26 -43.05 -34.00
CA GLN A 696 -31.22 -42.44 -33.07
C GLN A 696 -31.12 -43.05 -31.67
N ALA A 697 -31.02 -44.38 -31.55
CA ALA A 697 -30.83 -45.04 -30.26
C ALA A 697 -29.50 -44.64 -29.60
N SER A 698 -28.43 -44.56 -30.39
CA SER A 698 -27.10 -44.13 -29.92
C SER A 698 -27.12 -42.68 -29.42
N TYR A 699 -27.76 -41.77 -30.16
CA TYR A 699 -27.93 -40.38 -29.76
C TYR A 699 -28.73 -40.27 -28.45
N LYS A 700 -29.88 -40.97 -28.35
CA LYS A 700 -30.70 -40.95 -27.13
C LYS A 700 -29.91 -41.41 -25.89
N ALA A 701 -29.12 -42.48 -26.02
CA ALA A 701 -28.28 -42.96 -24.93
C ALA A 701 -27.16 -41.98 -24.55
N ALA A 702 -26.48 -41.40 -25.54
CA ALA A 702 -25.43 -40.40 -25.31
C ALA A 702 -25.99 -39.12 -24.67
N GLN A 703 -27.12 -38.62 -25.17
CA GLN A 703 -27.81 -37.45 -24.62
C GLN A 703 -28.26 -37.69 -23.18
N GLN A 704 -28.87 -38.84 -22.89
CA GLN A 704 -29.28 -39.19 -21.53
C GLN A 704 -28.09 -39.20 -20.55
N ARG A 705 -26.92 -39.69 -21.00
CA ARG A 705 -25.70 -39.66 -20.20
C ARG A 705 -25.17 -38.23 -19.99
N ALA A 706 -25.21 -37.40 -21.02
CA ALA A 706 -24.82 -35.99 -20.93
C ALA A 706 -25.73 -35.24 -19.94
N ASP A 707 -27.04 -35.47 -20.00
CA ASP A 707 -28.02 -34.84 -19.10
C ASP A 707 -27.80 -35.29 -17.64
N GLN A 708 -27.59 -36.59 -17.41
CA GLN A 708 -27.31 -37.14 -16.07
C GLN A 708 -26.05 -36.57 -15.42
N LEU A 709 -25.03 -36.25 -16.22
CA LEU A 709 -23.78 -35.65 -15.73
C LEU A 709 -23.87 -34.12 -15.65
N GLY A 710 -24.60 -33.49 -16.56
CA GLY A 710 -24.72 -32.04 -16.66
C GLY A 710 -25.58 -31.43 -15.57
N ASP A 711 -26.70 -32.05 -15.24
CA ASP A 711 -27.65 -31.52 -14.23
C ASP A 711 -26.99 -31.23 -12.88
N PRO A 712 -26.23 -32.16 -12.27
CA PRO A 712 -25.51 -31.90 -11.03
C PRO A 712 -24.41 -30.83 -11.18
N VAL A 713 -23.65 -30.86 -12.29
CA VAL A 713 -22.56 -29.91 -12.55
C VAL A 713 -23.08 -28.48 -12.65
N HIS A 714 -24.14 -28.26 -13.44
CA HIS A 714 -24.75 -26.95 -13.60
C HIS A 714 -25.40 -26.44 -12.32
N LYS A 715 -26.08 -27.31 -11.56
CA LYS A 715 -26.65 -26.95 -10.25
C LYS A 715 -25.56 -26.54 -9.27
N PHE A 716 -24.45 -27.29 -9.21
CA PHE A 716 -23.32 -26.97 -8.34
C PHE A 716 -22.68 -25.63 -8.72
N LYS A 717 -22.34 -25.44 -10.00
CA LYS A 717 -21.72 -24.21 -10.51
C LYS A 717 -22.57 -22.99 -10.20
N ASN A 718 -23.85 -23.03 -10.54
CA ASN A 718 -24.77 -21.92 -10.33
C ASN A 718 -24.97 -21.60 -8.84
N ALA A 719 -25.03 -22.63 -7.98
CA ALA A 719 -25.14 -22.42 -6.54
C ALA A 719 -23.84 -21.83 -5.96
N LYS A 720 -22.67 -22.31 -6.41
CA LYS A 720 -21.37 -21.77 -6.04
C LYS A 720 -21.22 -20.30 -6.44
N ASP A 721 -21.54 -19.96 -7.68
CA ASP A 721 -21.47 -18.57 -8.19
C ASP A 721 -22.37 -17.64 -7.35
N ARG A 722 -23.57 -18.11 -6.96
CA ARG A 722 -24.46 -17.35 -6.06
C ARG A 722 -23.88 -17.21 -4.66
N VAL A 723 -23.29 -18.26 -4.08
CA VAL A 723 -22.60 -18.18 -2.77
C VAL A 723 -21.49 -17.14 -2.80
N ASP A 724 -20.65 -17.16 -3.83
CA ASP A 724 -19.53 -16.22 -3.99
C ASP A 724 -20.04 -14.78 -4.18
N GLU A 725 -21.13 -14.58 -4.92
CA GLU A 725 -21.79 -13.28 -5.05
C GLU A 725 -22.32 -12.75 -3.71
N TRP A 726 -23.04 -13.57 -2.94
CA TRP A 726 -23.57 -13.18 -1.63
C TRP A 726 -22.45 -12.89 -0.63
N ASN A 727 -21.38 -13.68 -0.62
CA ASN A 727 -20.19 -13.41 0.19
C ASN A 727 -19.56 -12.07 -0.18
N SER A 728 -19.40 -11.78 -1.48
CA SER A 728 -18.88 -10.49 -1.95
C SER A 728 -19.76 -9.30 -1.52
N GLN A 729 -21.09 -9.47 -1.52
CA GLN A 729 -22.01 -8.44 -1.04
C GLN A 729 -21.88 -8.21 0.48
N ILE A 730 -21.72 -9.27 1.27
CA ILE A 730 -21.45 -9.17 2.71
C ILE A 730 -20.15 -8.41 2.96
N ASP A 731 -19.07 -8.79 2.26
CA ASP A 731 -17.76 -8.16 2.41
C ASP A 731 -17.79 -6.68 2.04
N LYS A 732 -18.47 -6.30 0.94
CA LYS A 732 -18.65 -4.90 0.54
C LYS A 732 -19.38 -4.10 1.61
N ARG A 733 -20.47 -4.63 2.18
CA ARG A 733 -21.23 -3.95 3.23
C ARG A 733 -20.44 -3.82 4.53
N ASN A 734 -19.66 -4.83 4.89
CA ASN A 734 -18.77 -4.77 6.06
C ASN A 734 -17.67 -3.72 5.83
N ALA A 735 -16.98 -3.76 4.69
CA ALA A 735 -15.94 -2.81 4.34
C ALA A 735 -16.44 -1.35 4.22
N GLU A 736 -17.70 -1.13 3.82
CA GLU A 736 -18.31 0.20 3.80
C GLU A 736 -18.45 0.77 5.23
N ILE A 737 -18.79 -0.06 6.21
CA ILE A 737 -18.92 0.34 7.62
C ILE A 737 -17.55 0.44 8.30
N ASP A 738 -16.65 -0.52 8.06
CA ASP A 738 -15.32 -0.57 8.68
C ASP A 738 -14.45 0.62 8.23
N ASN A 739 -14.63 1.09 6.98
CA ASN A 739 -13.95 2.27 6.44
C ASN A 739 -14.85 3.52 6.44
N TRP A 740 -15.94 3.53 7.22
CA TRP A 740 -16.88 4.66 7.23
C TRP A 740 -16.18 5.95 7.65
N ASP A 741 -15.38 5.88 8.69
CA ASP A 741 -14.75 7.04 9.32
C ASP A 741 -13.69 7.67 8.38
N ASP A 742 -12.94 6.86 7.63
CA ASP A 742 -11.96 7.33 6.64
C ASP A 742 -12.59 8.10 5.47
N LYS A 743 -13.84 7.78 5.11
CA LYS A 743 -14.59 8.41 4.01
C LYS A 743 -15.43 9.61 4.47
N HIS A 744 -15.75 9.68 5.76
CA HIS A 744 -16.61 10.69 6.37
C HIS A 744 -15.90 11.51 7.45
N ASN A 745 -14.60 11.77 7.25
CA ASN A 745 -13.77 12.59 8.12
C ASN A 745 -14.38 13.98 8.38
N ASP A 746 -14.24 14.47 9.61
CA ASP A 746 -14.64 15.84 10.01
C ASP A 746 -13.69 16.87 9.37
N LYS A 747 -13.95 17.13 8.09
CA LYS A 747 -13.25 18.08 7.23
C LYS A 747 -13.18 19.49 7.82
N PHE A 748 -14.14 19.88 8.67
CA PHE A 748 -14.08 21.13 9.40
C PHE A 748 -13.00 21.10 10.48
N GLN A 749 -12.94 20.04 11.31
CA GLN A 749 -11.87 19.87 12.31
C GLN A 749 -10.50 19.70 11.68
N GLU A 750 -10.38 19.01 10.53
CA GLU A 750 -9.09 18.88 9.82
C GLU A 750 -8.59 20.25 9.34
N LEU A 751 -9.44 21.06 8.70
CA LEU A 751 -9.05 22.39 8.25
C LEU A 751 -8.82 23.36 9.41
N MET A 752 -9.58 23.25 10.50
CA MET A 752 -9.35 24.02 11.72
C MET A 752 -8.05 23.62 12.41
N ALA A 753 -7.71 22.33 12.45
CA ALA A 753 -6.44 21.84 12.98
C ALA A 753 -5.27 22.27 12.09
N TYR A 754 -5.47 22.32 10.77
CA TYR A 754 -4.50 22.85 9.82
C TYR A 754 -4.31 24.37 9.98
N TRP A 755 -5.39 25.14 10.16
CA TRP A 755 -5.29 26.55 10.53
C TRP A 755 -4.60 26.73 11.89
N ASP A 756 -4.98 25.95 12.89
CA ASP A 756 -4.35 25.98 14.20
C ASP A 756 -2.88 25.57 14.10
N PHE A 757 -2.46 24.70 13.18
CA PHE A 757 -1.03 24.44 12.90
C PHE A 757 -0.33 25.68 12.31
N LEU A 758 -0.97 26.36 11.36
CA LEU A 758 -0.48 27.61 10.77
C LEU A 758 -0.48 28.79 11.79
N GLU A 759 -1.35 28.77 12.80
CA GLU A 759 -1.55 29.83 13.80
C GLU A 759 -0.91 29.57 15.18
N THR A 760 -0.83 28.32 15.68
CA THR A 760 -0.18 27.94 16.96
C THR A 760 1.33 27.86 16.85
N GLY A 761 1.88 27.85 15.63
CA GLY A 761 3.20 28.41 15.37
C GLY A 761 3.34 29.91 15.70
N ARG A 762 2.30 30.55 16.28
CA ARG A 762 2.23 31.99 16.53
C ARG A 762 1.50 32.40 17.84
N ASN A 763 0.51 31.65 18.33
CA ASN A 763 -0.39 32.10 19.42
C ASN A 763 0.02 31.80 20.88
N LEU A 764 1.20 31.26 21.15
CA LEU A 764 1.77 31.26 22.52
C LEU A 764 2.51 32.58 22.81
N HIS A 765 1.74 33.68 22.82
CA HIS A 765 2.05 35.01 23.39
C HIS A 765 1.96 36.21 22.44
N ILE A 766 0.80 36.42 21.82
CA ILE A 766 0.20 37.77 21.94
C ILE A 766 -0.62 37.75 23.23
N GLY A 767 0.09 37.64 24.36
CA GLY A 767 -0.52 37.94 25.64
C GLY A 767 -0.99 39.38 25.61
N LYS A 768 -2.13 39.68 26.24
CA LYS A 768 -2.38 41.04 26.72
C LYS A 768 -1.10 41.51 27.43
N LEU A 769 -0.73 42.77 27.24
CA LEU A 769 0.32 43.52 27.95
C LEU A 769 0.08 43.61 29.48
N HIS A 770 -0.39 42.54 30.12
CA HIS A 770 -0.57 42.43 31.56
C HIS A 770 0.17 41.18 32.06
N SER A 771 1.08 41.41 33.02
CA SER A 771 1.98 40.48 33.74
C SER A 771 2.98 39.74 32.82
N TRP A 772 4.31 39.97 32.79
CA TRP A 772 5.28 40.42 33.80
C TRP A 772 5.07 39.78 35.17
N THR A 773 5.22 38.45 35.27
CA THR A 773 5.96 37.70 36.34
C THR A 773 5.76 36.18 36.15
N PRO A 774 6.81 35.34 36.33
CA PRO A 774 7.21 34.88 37.67
C PRO A 774 8.73 34.66 37.93
N GLY A 775 9.22 35.20 39.07
CA GLY A 775 10.42 34.84 39.87
C GLY A 775 11.83 35.09 39.27
N SER A 776 12.78 35.82 39.85
CA SER A 776 13.05 36.27 41.24
C SER A 776 12.87 37.79 41.43
N GLU A 777 11.96 38.17 42.34
CA GLU A 777 11.43 39.54 42.41
C GLU A 777 12.16 40.47 43.40
N GLU A 778 12.76 39.99 44.49
CA GLU A 778 13.28 40.90 45.53
C GLU A 778 14.63 41.56 45.22
N GLU A 779 15.51 40.92 44.45
CA GLU A 779 16.83 41.51 44.12
C GLU A 779 16.78 42.49 42.93
N LYS A 780 15.80 42.35 42.04
CA LYS A 780 15.66 43.21 40.85
C LYS A 780 14.71 44.40 41.08
N GLN A 781 13.73 44.30 41.97
CA GLN A 781 12.87 45.44 42.34
C GLN A 781 13.58 46.53 43.14
N LYS A 782 14.65 46.21 43.89
CA LYS A 782 15.35 47.21 44.71
C LYS A 782 16.05 48.30 43.89
N ASN A 783 16.50 47.98 42.68
CA ASN A 783 17.09 48.96 41.76
C ASN A 783 16.05 49.65 40.86
N PHE A 784 14.82 49.13 40.78
CA PHE A 784 13.77 49.63 39.88
C PHE A 784 12.76 50.57 40.59
N ASN A 785 12.56 50.41 41.90
CA ASN A 785 11.62 51.21 42.70
C ASN A 785 12.20 52.52 43.27
N GLY A 786 13.49 52.82 43.05
CA GLY A 786 14.19 53.91 43.73
C GLY A 786 14.07 55.31 43.12
N SER A 787 13.50 55.48 41.91
CA SER A 787 13.46 56.80 41.27
C SER A 787 12.07 57.44 41.32
N ALA A 788 12.00 58.57 42.04
CA ALA A 788 10.80 59.39 42.19
C ALA A 788 10.21 59.90 40.85
N LEU A 789 10.99 59.87 39.76
CA LEU A 789 10.55 60.30 38.44
C LEU A 789 9.52 59.35 37.79
N PHE A 790 9.59 58.04 38.03
CA PHE A 790 8.66 57.09 37.42
C PHE A 790 7.27 57.11 38.10
N GLN A 791 7.24 57.36 39.41
CA GLN A 791 6.01 57.62 40.16
C GLN A 791 5.31 58.92 39.69
N GLN A 792 6.08 59.96 39.33
CA GLN A 792 5.52 61.17 38.70
C GLN A 792 4.96 60.91 37.29
N TYR A 793 5.59 60.01 36.51
CA TYR A 793 5.12 59.63 35.18
C TYR A 793 3.79 58.86 35.21
N LEU A 794 3.60 57.96 36.19
CA LEU A 794 2.34 57.25 36.43
C LEU A 794 1.21 58.19 36.89
N ALA A 795 1.52 59.19 37.72
CA ALA A 795 0.55 60.19 38.16
C ALA A 795 0.09 61.13 37.03
N ALA A 796 0.92 61.35 36.01
CA ALA A 796 0.57 62.17 34.85
C ALA A 796 -0.37 61.44 33.86
N TYR A 797 -0.23 60.10 33.72
CA TYR A 797 -1.09 59.30 32.83
C TYR A 797 -2.44 58.93 33.43
N GLY A 798 -2.61 59.02 34.76
CA GLY A 798 -3.88 58.79 35.44
C GLY A 798 -4.89 59.95 35.39
N ARG A 799 -4.57 61.06 34.70
CA ARG A 799 -5.46 62.23 34.55
C ARG A 799 -5.97 62.41 33.12
N VAL A 800 -6.38 61.34 32.44
CA VAL A 800 -7.35 61.43 31.34
C VAL A 800 -8.21 60.17 31.42
N ALA A 801 -9.27 60.25 32.23
CA ALA A 801 -10.43 59.36 32.15
C ALA A 801 -11.41 59.91 31.13
#